data_AF-A0A8C7H8Y3-F1
#
_entry.id   AF-A0A8C7H8Y3-F1
#
_cell.length_a   1.000
_cell.length_b   1.000
_cell.length_c   1.000
_cell.angle_alpha   90.00
_cell.angle_beta   90.00
_cell.angle_gamma   90.00
#
_symmetry.space_group_name_H-M   'P 1'
#
loop_
_entity.id
_entity.type
_entity.pdbx_description
1 polymer ?
#
loop_
_entity_poly.entity_id
_entity_poly.type
_entity_poly.pdbx_seq_one_letter_code
_entity_poly.pdbx_strand_id
1 'polypeptide(L)'
;MSFSFEGDFKTRPKVSLGGASKKEEKASLLHRTQEERRKREDERRRLKNAIIIQSYIRGYHDRKQQYAIQRGNFDRCVCQAQSEGGPPISDAASLSLLTRQLLFFYRQSEDSQRLIWICQNLVKFNGQFVKLLAGPERQTCVFQIKRVLGFCCRLLQTCKDDSLNVAVPMRMLEIYSSERTYLPVLQDVNCVASLIEQILHYMVQKGYYRSLYILVNHKLPSSLEYSDAPSGVHAIPLAGTLLEHTLKPLHFTYSSCTTGARQFVFAAFTEEFISAPFTEQIFHFFIPALSDPRLHFPFEAFLGSLQATVVSSAAAQKQAPWLFYFVLSAGETCLGSLSEEGLQLYLRALQTLLPLLPVSESTSRPEVISDSEDEEDTDIQAPSTQHDGYRISVQLITEECVHKLDTKQQTNALLNLVWRDSASEEVFTMMASICHTLMVQHRMMVPKVRLLYSLAFNARFLRHLWHLIQSMTTKMITGSMVPLLQVISRGSPMSLEDSNRIIPLFYLFSSLFSHSLISVHDSEFFGYPMEGHGSNTSMMPFTLSELVTLSRLLRDACLGIIKLAYPETKTEHREEYMAAFRSVGVKTNTEVQQRIQAEQKRWVQLFKVITNLVKMVKARDIRRPFCPAGHWLAEEVNIRADKVTAPRVMNGQRIDHSGPYFSSKMET
;
A
#
# COMPACT_ATOMS: atom_id res chain seq x y z
N MET A 1 24.50 74.17 9.72
CA MET A 1 25.59 74.04 8.73
C MET A 1 24.98 73.65 7.40
N SER A 2 25.50 74.28 6.35
CA SER A 2 25.00 74.34 4.98
C SER A 2 24.69 72.98 4.34
N PHE A 3 23.47 72.82 3.79
CA PHE A 3 23.20 71.80 2.78
C PHE A 3 23.79 72.28 1.45
N SER A 4 24.95 71.75 1.05
CA SER A 4 25.50 71.98 -0.28
C SER A 4 24.78 71.08 -1.28
N PHE A 5 23.82 71.67 -1.98
CA PHE A 5 23.18 71.11 -3.17
C PHE A 5 24.07 71.43 -4.37
N GLU A 6 25.05 70.57 -4.67
CA GLU A 6 25.80 70.63 -5.93
C GLU A 6 24.92 70.07 -7.05
N GLY A 7 23.99 70.90 -7.50
CA GLY A 7 23.18 70.66 -8.69
C GLY A 7 24.05 70.81 -9.94
N ASP A 8 24.60 69.69 -10.43
CA ASP A 8 25.22 69.63 -11.75
C ASP A 8 24.11 69.53 -12.82
N PHE A 9 23.39 70.65 -13.04
CA PHE A 9 22.20 70.75 -13.90
C PHE A 9 22.50 70.92 -15.40
N LYS A 10 23.74 70.67 -15.85
CA LYS A 10 24.08 70.74 -17.28
C LYS A 10 24.74 69.44 -17.73
N THR A 11 23.94 68.57 -18.35
CA THR A 11 24.46 67.49 -19.20
C THR A 11 25.37 68.13 -20.25
N ARG A 12 26.69 67.91 -20.13
CA ARG A 12 27.64 68.32 -21.17
C ARG A 12 27.19 67.66 -22.48
N PRO A 13 27.00 68.42 -23.58
CA PRO A 13 26.69 67.81 -24.86
C PRO A 13 27.79 66.80 -25.19
N LYS A 14 27.43 65.55 -25.50
CA LYS A 14 28.37 64.60 -26.09
C LYS A 14 28.73 65.13 -27.48
N VAL A 15 29.74 65.99 -27.55
CA VAL A 15 30.34 66.44 -28.80
C VAL A 15 31.09 65.24 -29.37
N SER A 16 30.52 64.61 -30.40
CA SER A 16 31.20 63.61 -31.19
C SER A 16 32.35 64.28 -31.95
N LEU A 17 33.58 64.17 -31.44
CA LEU A 17 34.82 64.60 -32.08
C LEU A 17 35.20 63.70 -33.29
N GLY A 18 34.20 63.17 -34.00
CA GLY A 18 34.36 62.43 -35.24
C GLY A 18 34.10 63.34 -36.43
N GLY A 19 35.05 64.22 -36.73
CA GLY A 19 35.04 64.96 -37.98
C GLY A 19 35.11 63.98 -39.17
N ALA A 20 34.15 64.11 -40.07
CA ALA A 20 34.17 63.60 -41.45
C ALA A 20 34.51 62.10 -41.66
N SER A 21 33.53 61.20 -41.45
CA SER A 21 33.42 60.01 -42.31
C SER A 21 32.01 59.39 -42.22
N LYS A 22 31.28 59.45 -43.35
CA LYS A 22 30.04 58.75 -43.73
C LYS A 22 28.81 58.94 -42.81
N LYS A 23 27.68 59.38 -43.39
CA LYS A 23 26.35 59.27 -42.77
C LYS A 23 26.13 57.81 -42.37
N GLU A 24 26.25 57.51 -41.07
CA GLU A 24 25.99 56.19 -40.53
C GLU A 24 24.54 55.82 -40.88
N GLU A 25 24.35 54.64 -41.45
CA GLU A 25 23.04 54.20 -41.95
C GLU A 25 22.06 54.15 -40.76
N LYS A 26 20.84 54.67 -40.93
CA LYS A 26 19.86 54.80 -39.84
C LYS A 26 19.65 53.47 -39.09
N ALA A 27 19.75 52.35 -39.80
CA ALA A 27 19.70 51.01 -39.24
C ALA A 27 20.86 50.70 -38.27
N SER A 28 22.10 51.07 -38.60
CA SER A 28 23.28 50.86 -37.75
C SER A 28 23.24 51.71 -36.47
N LEU A 29 22.77 52.96 -36.57
CA LEU A 29 22.54 53.83 -35.41
C LEU A 29 21.47 53.27 -34.47
N LEU A 30 20.36 52.76 -35.02
CA LEU A 30 19.29 52.13 -34.25
C LEU A 30 19.79 50.84 -33.57
N HIS A 31 20.53 49.99 -34.28
CA HIS A 31 21.10 48.77 -33.73
C HIS A 31 22.05 49.06 -32.56
N ARG A 32 22.98 50.01 -32.72
CA ARG A 32 23.89 50.42 -31.65
C ARG A 32 23.14 50.97 -30.43
N THR A 33 22.12 51.79 -30.66
CA THR A 33 21.27 52.32 -29.57
C THR A 33 20.52 51.20 -28.85
N GLN A 34 20.03 50.21 -29.58
CA GLN A 34 19.35 49.03 -29.03
C GLN A 34 20.32 48.13 -28.24
N GLU A 35 21.54 47.91 -28.73
CA GLU A 35 22.58 47.17 -27.99
C GLU A 35 23.00 47.89 -26.72
N GLU A 36 23.17 49.22 -26.75
CA GLU A 36 23.44 49.99 -25.55
C GLU A 36 22.28 49.95 -24.55
N ARG A 37 21.03 49.94 -25.02
CA ARG A 37 19.86 49.72 -24.15
C ARG A 37 19.88 48.33 -23.53
N ARG A 38 20.15 47.29 -24.33
CA ARG A 38 20.28 45.90 -23.86
C ARG A 38 21.37 45.77 -22.80
N LYS A 39 22.55 46.37 -23.01
CA LYS A 39 23.65 46.39 -22.03
C LYS A 39 23.24 47.07 -20.71
N ARG A 40 22.55 48.21 -20.77
CA ARG A 40 22.04 48.89 -19.56
C ARG A 40 20.99 48.04 -18.83
N GLU A 41 20.11 47.36 -19.57
CA GLU A 41 19.14 46.43 -18.98
C GLU A 41 19.82 45.21 -18.35
N ASP A 42 20.84 44.65 -18.99
CA ASP A 42 21.65 43.55 -18.47
C ASP A 42 22.40 43.95 -17.19
N GLU A 43 23.00 45.14 -17.15
CA GLU A 43 23.65 45.68 -15.95
C GLU A 43 22.65 45.94 -14.82
N ARG A 44 21.49 46.52 -15.11
CA ARG A 44 20.40 46.69 -14.13
C ARG A 44 19.94 45.37 -13.56
N ARG A 45 19.78 44.35 -14.42
CA ARG A 45 19.42 42.99 -14.02
C ARG A 45 20.51 42.37 -13.15
N ARG A 46 21.78 42.52 -13.51
CA ARG A 46 22.92 42.04 -12.72
C ARG A 46 22.97 42.70 -11.34
N LEU A 47 22.80 44.02 -11.27
CA LEU A 47 22.76 44.76 -10.00
C LEU A 47 21.58 44.32 -9.13
N LYS A 48 20.39 44.21 -9.72
CA LYS A 48 19.19 43.72 -9.01
C LYS A 48 19.43 42.33 -8.42
N ASN A 49 19.99 41.41 -9.20
CA ASN A 49 20.33 40.07 -8.73
C ASN A 49 21.37 40.10 -7.60
N ALA A 50 22.40 40.94 -7.72
CA ALA A 50 23.40 41.11 -6.67
C ALA A 50 22.78 41.62 -5.36
N ILE A 51 21.87 42.60 -5.42
CA ILE A 51 21.14 43.12 -4.25
C ILE A 51 20.31 42.02 -3.59
N ILE A 52 19.62 41.18 -4.37
CA ILE A 52 18.83 40.06 -3.83
C ILE A 52 19.71 39.06 -3.09
N ILE A 53 20.86 38.70 -3.66
CA ILE A 53 21.81 37.78 -3.02
C ILE A 53 22.36 38.40 -1.73
N GLN A 54 22.78 39.67 -1.79
CA GLN A 54 23.34 40.37 -0.63
C GLN A 54 22.32 40.56 0.50
N SER A 55 21.07 40.89 0.18
CA SER A 55 20.02 41.05 1.20
C SER A 55 19.71 39.72 1.88
N TYR A 56 19.72 38.61 1.14
CA TYR A 56 19.56 37.28 1.70
C TYR A 56 20.71 36.92 2.65
N ILE A 57 21.96 37.18 2.27
CA ILE A 57 23.15 36.93 3.10
C ILE A 57 23.13 37.78 4.38
N ARG A 58 22.84 39.08 4.26
CA ARG A 58 22.72 39.98 5.43
C ARG A 58 21.62 39.49 6.37
N GLY A 59 20.44 39.16 5.84
CA GLY A 59 19.34 38.61 6.63
C GLY A 59 19.65 37.26 7.29
N TYR A 60 20.51 36.44 6.67
CA TYR A 60 21.00 35.21 7.32
C TYR A 60 21.95 35.51 8.48
N HIS A 61 22.90 36.43 8.31
CA HIS A 61 23.82 36.86 9.35
C HIS A 61 23.08 37.49 10.54
N ASP A 62 22.17 38.43 10.28
CA ASP A 62 21.38 39.08 11.32
C ASP A 62 20.54 38.07 12.11
N ARG A 63 19.92 37.11 11.44
CA ARG A 63 19.17 36.03 12.10
C ARG A 63 20.05 35.17 12.99
N LYS A 64 21.25 34.80 12.52
CA LYS A 64 22.22 34.02 13.32
C LYS A 64 22.67 34.82 14.55
N GLN A 65 22.91 36.13 14.39
CA GLN A 65 23.25 37.03 15.50
C GLN A 65 22.10 37.12 16.50
N GLN A 66 20.85 37.29 16.04
CA GLN A 66 19.68 37.32 16.91
C GLN A 66 19.47 36.00 17.65
N TYR A 67 19.72 34.85 17.02
CA TYR A 67 19.69 33.56 17.72
C TYR A 67 20.71 33.50 18.86
N ALA A 68 21.94 33.97 18.64
CA ALA A 68 22.96 34.02 19.69
C ALA A 68 22.57 34.97 20.84
N ILE A 69 22.02 36.15 20.53
CA ILE A 69 21.54 37.11 21.53
C ILE A 69 20.41 36.50 22.36
N GLN A 70 19.39 35.92 21.71
CA GLN A 70 18.25 35.35 22.42
C GLN A 70 18.63 34.11 23.24
N ARG A 71 19.60 33.30 22.79
CA ARG A 71 20.19 32.23 23.63
C ARG A 71 20.87 32.78 24.87
N GLY A 72 21.71 33.81 24.73
CA GLY A 72 22.38 34.43 25.86
C GLY A 72 21.39 35.04 26.86
N ASN A 73 20.29 35.63 26.38
CA ASN A 73 19.22 36.14 27.23
C ASN A 73 18.49 35.01 27.96
N PHE A 74 18.16 33.92 27.24
CA PHE A 74 17.55 32.74 27.82
C PHE A 74 18.43 32.14 28.93
N ASP A 75 19.71 31.90 28.64
CA ASP A 75 20.64 31.31 29.60
C ASP A 75 20.81 32.20 30.84
N ARG A 76 20.86 33.52 30.66
CA ARG A 76 20.92 34.48 31.76
C ARG A 76 19.69 34.39 32.66
N CYS A 77 18.49 34.37 32.08
CA CYS A 77 17.24 34.24 32.84
C CYS A 77 17.20 32.90 33.60
N VAL A 78 17.67 31.81 32.99
CA VAL A 78 17.76 30.50 33.63
C VAL A 78 18.73 30.54 34.83
N CYS A 79 19.93 31.10 34.67
CA CYS A 79 20.90 31.22 35.76
C CYS A 79 20.37 32.07 36.93
N GLN A 80 19.72 33.20 36.63
CA GLN A 80 19.13 34.08 37.65
C GLN A 80 18.07 33.36 38.48
N ALA A 81 17.24 32.54 37.85
CA ALA A 81 16.19 31.84 38.55
C ALA A 81 16.63 30.54 39.25
N GLN A 82 17.83 30.04 38.95
CA GLN A 82 18.50 28.98 39.71
C GLN A 82 19.28 29.51 40.92
N SER A 83 19.52 30.83 41.00
CA SER A 83 20.26 31.46 42.10
C SER A 83 19.36 31.63 43.34
N GLU A 84 19.92 31.40 44.54
CA GLU A 84 19.22 31.65 45.81
C GLU A 84 18.81 33.13 45.91
N GLY A 85 17.50 33.41 45.86
CA GLY A 85 16.93 34.76 45.91
C GLY A 85 16.42 35.33 44.57
N GLY A 86 16.50 34.59 43.46
CA GLY A 86 15.92 35.00 42.18
C GLY A 86 14.37 34.94 42.14
N PRO A 87 13.70 35.70 41.26
CA PRO A 87 12.26 35.61 41.07
C PRO A 87 11.87 34.18 40.61
N PRO A 88 10.80 33.58 41.16
CA PRO A 88 10.48 32.20 40.88
C PRO A 88 9.97 32.02 39.43
N ILE A 89 10.55 31.07 38.70
CA ILE A 89 10.11 30.66 37.34
C ILE A 89 8.66 30.15 37.32
N SER A 90 8.05 29.86 38.47
CA SER A 90 6.68 29.33 38.56
C SER A 90 5.62 30.25 37.94
N ASP A 91 5.95 31.51 37.65
CA ASP A 91 5.00 32.39 36.96
C ASP A 91 4.77 31.99 35.49
N ALA A 92 3.50 31.99 35.08
CA ALA A 92 3.07 31.55 33.76
C ALA A 92 3.62 32.46 32.63
N ALA A 93 3.70 33.78 32.88
CA ALA A 93 4.24 34.73 31.90
C ALA A 93 5.75 34.51 31.66
N SER A 94 6.49 34.19 32.72
CA SER A 94 7.92 33.86 32.63
C SER A 94 8.16 32.57 31.83
N LEU A 95 7.37 31.52 32.08
CA LEU A 95 7.41 30.27 31.30
C LEU A 95 7.05 30.50 29.83
N SER A 96 6.03 31.32 29.56
CA SER A 96 5.63 31.70 28.19
C SER A 96 6.75 32.45 27.46
N LEU A 97 7.41 33.39 28.14
CA LEU A 97 8.52 34.16 27.56
C LEU A 97 9.72 33.26 27.21
N LEU A 98 10.15 32.42 28.15
CA LEU A 98 11.28 31.50 27.95
C LEU A 98 10.97 30.48 26.84
N THR A 99 9.74 29.96 26.82
CA THR A 99 9.29 29.05 25.76
C THR A 99 9.33 29.76 24.41
N ARG A 100 8.81 30.99 24.31
CA ARG A 100 8.87 31.79 23.07
C ARG A 100 10.29 32.03 22.58
N GLN A 101 11.23 32.36 23.48
CA GLN A 101 12.64 32.53 23.13
C GLN A 101 13.23 31.23 22.59
N LEU A 102 13.04 30.11 23.30
CA LEU A 102 13.52 28.80 22.85
C LEU A 102 12.97 28.49 21.46
N LEU A 103 11.66 28.63 21.24
CA LEU A 103 11.04 28.36 19.94
C LEU A 103 11.61 29.19 18.78
N PHE A 104 12.12 30.39 19.07
CA PHE A 104 12.71 31.27 18.07
C PHE A 104 14.10 30.80 17.61
N PHE A 105 14.98 30.39 18.53
CA PHE A 105 16.37 30.04 18.22
C PHE A 105 16.66 28.53 18.13
N TYR A 106 15.73 27.66 18.54
CA TYR A 106 15.98 26.23 18.77
C TYR A 106 16.61 25.51 17.58
N ARG A 107 17.77 24.88 17.84
CA ARG A 107 18.41 23.90 16.96
C ARG A 107 18.73 22.65 17.76
N GLN A 108 18.25 21.50 17.31
CA GLN A 108 18.38 20.23 18.05
C GLN A 108 19.85 19.88 18.41
N SER A 109 20.81 20.15 17.53
CA SER A 109 22.24 19.90 17.77
C SER A 109 22.85 20.75 18.89
N GLU A 110 22.33 21.95 19.14
CA GLU A 110 22.90 22.92 20.09
C GLU A 110 22.04 23.09 21.35
N ASP A 111 20.72 22.90 21.23
CA ASP A 111 19.73 23.37 22.21
C ASP A 111 18.91 22.23 22.85
N SER A 112 19.28 20.96 22.66
CA SER A 112 18.57 19.82 23.26
C SER A 112 18.49 19.89 24.79
N GLN A 113 19.56 20.29 25.47
CA GLN A 113 19.57 20.45 26.93
C GLN A 113 18.65 21.60 27.39
N ARG A 114 18.62 22.72 26.65
CA ARG A 114 17.70 23.84 26.92
C ARG A 114 16.24 23.43 26.77
N LEU A 115 15.95 22.60 25.76
CA LEU A 115 14.62 22.01 25.58
C LEU A 115 14.24 21.09 26.73
N ILE A 116 15.13 20.18 27.16
CA ILE A 116 14.88 19.30 28.30
C ILE A 116 14.58 20.12 29.55
N TRP A 117 15.36 21.18 29.81
CA TRP A 117 15.14 22.08 30.94
C TRP A 117 13.78 22.77 30.88
N ILE A 118 13.36 23.28 29.71
CA ILE A 118 12.02 23.87 29.54
C ILE A 118 10.94 22.82 29.76
N CYS A 119 11.10 21.61 29.22
CA CYS A 119 10.12 20.53 29.41
C CYS A 119 9.97 20.17 30.89
N GLN A 120 11.07 20.08 31.65
CA GLN A 120 11.00 19.82 33.10
C GLN A 120 10.19 20.87 33.85
N ASN A 121 10.39 22.15 33.52
CA ASN A 121 9.66 23.25 34.15
C ASN A 121 8.18 23.27 33.74
N LEU A 122 7.87 23.05 32.45
CA LEU A 122 6.50 22.96 31.97
C LEU A 122 5.75 21.77 32.59
N VAL A 123 6.41 20.62 32.73
CA VAL A 123 5.86 19.45 33.43
C VAL A 123 5.59 19.77 34.91
N LYS A 124 6.55 20.39 35.61
CA LYS A 124 6.45 20.73 37.04
C LYS A 124 5.36 21.76 37.33
N PHE A 125 5.24 22.79 36.49
CA PHE A 125 4.35 23.93 36.69
C PHE A 125 3.18 23.94 35.68
N ASN A 126 2.77 22.77 35.18
CA ASN A 126 1.75 22.65 34.12
C ASN A 126 0.45 23.38 34.47
N GLY A 127 -0.02 23.30 35.72
CA GLY A 127 -1.27 23.91 36.16
C GLY A 127 -1.25 25.44 36.14
N GLN A 128 -0.08 26.08 36.31
CA GLN A 128 0.07 27.52 36.16
C GLN A 128 0.17 27.92 34.69
N PHE A 129 0.95 27.19 33.91
CA PHE A 129 1.13 27.47 32.48
C PHE A 129 -0.16 27.33 31.69
N VAL A 130 -0.96 26.30 31.97
CA VAL A 130 -2.22 26.01 31.28
C VAL A 130 -3.31 27.04 31.61
N LYS A 131 -3.23 27.78 32.73
CA LYS A 131 -4.15 28.90 33.02
C LYS A 131 -4.13 29.99 31.94
N LEU A 132 -3.04 30.13 31.19
CA LEU A 132 -2.96 31.05 30.05
C LEU A 132 -4.01 30.73 28.96
N LEU A 133 -4.53 29.50 28.90
CA LEU A 133 -5.60 29.12 27.97
C LEU A 133 -6.95 29.75 28.28
N ALA A 134 -7.19 30.17 29.53
CA ALA A 134 -8.41 30.88 29.92
C ALA A 134 -8.31 32.40 29.65
N GLY A 135 -7.11 32.90 29.37
CA GLY A 135 -6.84 34.33 29.15
C GLY A 135 -6.69 34.72 27.66
N PRO A 136 -6.30 35.98 27.39
CA PRO A 136 -6.09 36.48 26.03
C PRO A 136 -4.93 35.78 25.30
N GLU A 137 -4.02 35.14 26.04
CA GLU A 137 -2.85 34.44 25.49
C GLU A 137 -3.15 33.03 24.97
N ARG A 138 -4.42 32.60 24.94
CA ARG A 138 -4.84 31.24 24.57
C ARG A 138 -4.17 30.74 23.29
N GLN A 139 -4.23 31.52 22.20
CA GLN A 139 -3.66 31.09 20.91
C GLN A 139 -2.15 30.91 20.98
N THR A 140 -1.45 31.82 21.66
CA THR A 140 0.00 31.75 21.88
C THR A 140 0.38 30.53 22.71
N CYS A 141 -0.36 30.26 23.79
CA CYS A 141 -0.14 29.11 24.65
C CYS A 141 -0.35 27.79 23.89
N VAL A 142 -1.44 27.65 23.12
CA VAL A 142 -1.69 26.47 22.27
C VAL A 142 -0.57 26.28 21.24
N PHE A 143 -0.11 27.37 20.60
CA PHE A 143 1.01 27.32 19.66
C PHE A 143 2.30 26.84 20.35
N GLN A 144 2.60 27.38 21.53
CA GLN A 144 3.78 26.99 22.30
C GLN A 144 3.74 25.50 22.68
N ILE A 145 2.61 25.02 23.22
CA ILE A 145 2.42 23.60 23.57
C ILE A 145 2.67 22.72 22.34
N LYS A 146 1.99 22.99 21.22
CA LYS A 146 2.16 22.23 19.97
C LYS A 146 3.62 22.21 19.54
N ARG A 147 4.28 23.37 19.45
CA ARG A 147 5.66 23.49 18.97
C ARG A 147 6.65 22.75 19.86
N VAL A 148 6.52 22.87 21.18
CA VAL A 148 7.38 22.15 22.14
C VAL A 148 7.18 20.64 22.02
N LEU A 149 5.94 20.16 21.94
CA LEU A 149 5.65 18.73 21.75
C LEU A 149 6.22 18.20 20.42
N GLY A 150 6.15 19.00 19.36
CA GLY A 150 6.81 18.67 18.09
C GLY A 150 8.34 18.60 18.20
N PHE A 151 8.95 19.43 19.06
CA PHE A 151 10.38 19.32 19.35
C PHE A 151 10.69 18.08 20.19
N CYS A 152 9.83 17.71 21.15
CA CYS A 152 9.94 16.45 21.89
C CYS A 152 9.90 15.23 20.97
N CYS A 153 8.98 15.18 19.99
CA CYS A 153 8.93 14.09 19.01
C CYS A 153 10.26 13.98 18.25
N ARG A 154 10.77 15.09 17.71
CA ARG A 154 12.06 15.09 16.99
C ARG A 154 13.26 14.71 17.88
N LEU A 155 13.24 15.10 19.15
CA LEU A 155 14.27 14.70 20.12
C LEU A 155 14.21 13.20 20.40
N LEU A 156 13.02 12.63 20.59
CA LEU A 156 12.84 11.20 20.85
C LEU A 156 13.32 10.32 19.67
N GLN A 157 13.27 10.82 18.44
CA GLN A 157 13.84 10.10 17.28
C GLN A 157 15.36 9.92 17.34
N THR A 158 16.07 10.69 18.17
CA THR A 158 17.52 10.55 18.40
C THR A 158 17.90 9.60 19.54
N CYS A 159 16.94 8.84 20.09
CA CYS A 159 17.19 7.94 21.23
C CYS A 159 18.07 6.72 20.93
N LYS A 160 18.60 6.60 19.71
CA LYS A 160 19.64 5.62 19.36
C LYS A 160 20.91 5.84 20.19
N ASP A 161 21.13 7.09 20.61
CA ASP A 161 22.21 7.44 21.52
C ASP A 161 21.78 7.13 22.97
N ASP A 162 22.49 6.22 23.64
CA ASP A 162 22.13 5.77 25.00
C ASP A 162 22.18 6.88 26.06
N SER A 163 22.87 7.98 25.77
CA SER A 163 22.96 9.14 26.64
C SER A 163 21.66 9.97 26.75
N LEU A 164 20.70 9.78 25.84
CA LEU A 164 19.47 10.57 25.84
C LEU A 164 18.48 10.08 26.90
N ASN A 165 18.20 10.93 27.89
CA ASN A 165 17.12 10.69 28.84
C ASN A 165 15.74 10.95 28.17
N VAL A 166 15.08 9.87 27.77
CA VAL A 166 13.75 9.90 27.11
C VAL A 166 12.61 10.20 28.08
N ALA A 167 12.82 10.15 29.40
CA ALA A 167 11.74 10.28 30.38
C ALA A 167 11.09 11.66 30.37
N VAL A 168 11.88 12.73 30.26
CA VAL A 168 11.34 14.10 30.26
C VAL A 168 10.48 14.38 29.02
N PRO A 169 10.96 14.14 27.78
CA PRO A 169 10.12 14.31 26.60
C PRO A 169 8.89 13.41 26.62
N MET A 170 9.01 12.14 27.05
CA MET A 170 7.85 11.25 27.19
C MET A 170 6.81 11.77 28.19
N ARG A 171 7.25 12.24 29.36
CA ARG A 171 6.36 12.83 30.36
C ARG A 171 5.65 14.09 29.85
N MET A 172 6.34 14.88 29.02
CA MET A 172 5.73 16.02 28.35
C MET A 172 4.61 15.58 27.40
N LEU A 173 4.82 14.54 26.60
CA LEU A 173 3.77 13.98 25.71
C LEU A 173 2.60 13.44 26.53
N GLU A 174 2.86 12.74 27.63
CA GLU A 174 1.84 12.15 28.51
C GLU A 174 0.95 13.22 29.14
N ILE A 175 1.55 14.22 29.81
CA ILE A 175 0.82 15.29 30.50
C ILE A 175 0.03 16.12 29.49
N TYR A 176 0.67 16.68 28.46
CA TYR A 176 -0.02 17.63 27.58
C TYR A 176 -0.94 16.98 26.55
N SER A 177 -1.01 15.65 26.49
CA SER A 177 -2.06 14.94 25.76
C SER A 177 -3.21 14.49 26.67
N SER A 178 -3.12 14.68 27.98
CA SER A 178 -4.13 14.23 28.95
C SER A 178 -5.25 15.25 29.17
N GLU A 179 -6.50 14.77 29.20
CA GLU A 179 -7.68 15.58 29.57
C GLU A 179 -7.55 16.18 30.97
N ARG A 180 -6.92 15.44 31.90
CA ARG A 180 -6.74 15.84 33.30
C ARG A 180 -5.95 17.14 33.45
N THR A 181 -5.09 17.45 32.48
CA THR A 181 -4.27 18.67 32.50
C THR A 181 -5.08 19.92 32.18
N TYR A 182 -6.10 19.81 31.34
CA TYR A 182 -6.85 20.97 30.83
C TYR A 182 -8.21 21.15 31.50
N LEU A 183 -8.85 20.06 31.92
CA LEU A 183 -10.19 20.07 32.50
C LEU A 183 -10.34 21.04 33.71
N PRO A 184 -9.39 21.11 34.67
CA PRO A 184 -9.51 22.03 35.81
C PRO A 184 -9.54 23.52 35.42
N VAL A 185 -8.96 23.87 34.27
CA VAL A 185 -8.83 25.26 33.82
C VAL A 185 -9.95 25.65 32.87
N LEU A 186 -10.27 24.78 31.90
CA LEU A 186 -11.25 25.10 30.84
C LEU A 186 -12.69 24.75 31.23
N GLN A 187 -12.90 23.80 32.16
CA GLN A 187 -14.19 23.37 32.70
C GLN A 187 -15.24 22.92 31.65
N ASP A 188 -14.88 22.82 30.38
CA ASP A 188 -15.71 22.36 29.27
C ASP A 188 -15.04 21.16 28.58
N VAL A 189 -15.70 20.00 28.66
CA VAL A 189 -15.23 18.72 28.13
C VAL A 189 -15.07 18.78 26.60
N ASN A 190 -15.98 19.44 25.88
CA ASN A 190 -15.93 19.53 24.42
C ASN A 190 -14.76 20.41 23.96
N CYS A 191 -14.54 21.52 24.66
CA CYS A 191 -13.40 22.41 24.43
C CYS A 191 -12.05 21.71 24.70
N VAL A 192 -11.97 20.89 25.76
CA VAL A 192 -10.79 20.08 26.08
C VAL A 192 -10.55 19.01 25.01
N ALA A 193 -11.59 18.28 24.60
CA ALA A 193 -11.48 17.27 23.54
C ALA A 193 -10.98 17.88 22.23
N SER A 194 -11.55 19.03 21.82
CA SER A 194 -11.09 19.78 20.64
C SER A 194 -9.63 20.22 20.74
N LEU A 195 -9.18 20.68 21.91
CA LEU A 195 -7.78 21.04 22.13
C LEU A 195 -6.86 19.82 22.00
N ILE A 196 -7.24 18.68 22.56
CA ILE A 196 -6.45 17.44 22.51
C ILE A 196 -6.38 16.90 21.08
N GLU A 197 -7.50 16.88 20.35
CA GLU A 197 -7.53 16.52 18.93
C GLU A 197 -6.54 17.37 18.13
N GLN A 198 -6.54 18.68 18.35
CA GLN A 198 -5.61 19.59 17.69
C GLN A 198 -4.14 19.37 18.06
N ILE A 199 -3.86 19.01 19.32
CA ILE A 199 -2.50 18.72 19.80
C ILE A 199 -2.01 17.39 19.20
N LEU A 200 -2.81 16.33 19.31
CA LEU A 200 -2.49 15.01 18.80
C LEU A 200 -2.31 15.04 17.27
N HIS A 201 -3.22 15.70 16.55
CA HIS A 201 -3.09 15.86 15.10
C HIS A 201 -1.78 16.59 14.73
N TYR A 202 -1.43 17.66 15.43
CA TYR A 202 -0.15 18.35 15.20
C TYR A 202 1.06 17.46 15.52
N MET A 203 1.01 16.69 16.61
CA MET A 203 2.10 15.77 16.97
C MET A 203 2.30 14.70 15.90
N VAL A 204 1.22 14.11 15.40
CA VAL A 204 1.25 13.14 14.30
C VAL A 204 1.87 13.75 13.04
N GLN A 205 1.51 15.00 12.68
CA GLN A 205 2.17 15.74 11.59
C GLN A 205 3.68 16.00 11.80
N LYS A 206 4.19 15.82 13.02
CA LYS A 206 5.62 15.96 13.35
C LYS A 206 6.32 14.62 13.58
N GLY A 207 5.74 13.51 13.11
CA GLY A 207 6.33 12.18 13.16
C GLY A 207 6.22 11.53 14.54
N TYR A 208 5.07 11.69 15.20
CA TYR A 208 4.82 11.08 16.51
C TYR A 208 4.91 9.55 16.46
N TYR A 209 4.26 8.90 15.48
CA TYR A 209 4.31 7.45 15.33
C TYR A 209 5.72 6.96 14.98
N ARG A 210 6.44 7.70 14.13
CA ARG A 210 7.85 7.43 13.86
C ARG A 210 8.70 7.48 15.14
N SER A 211 8.43 8.43 16.03
CA SER A 211 9.13 8.57 17.31
C SER A 211 8.84 7.38 18.23
N LEU A 212 7.58 6.96 18.32
CA LEU A 212 7.17 5.78 19.09
C LEU A 212 7.80 4.50 18.55
N TYR A 213 7.79 4.29 17.23
CA TYR A 213 8.42 3.12 16.60
C TYR A 213 9.92 3.02 16.94
N ILE A 214 10.64 4.14 16.88
CA ILE A 214 12.08 4.16 17.24
C ILE A 214 12.27 3.85 18.74
N LEU A 215 11.44 4.41 19.62
CA LEU A 215 11.51 4.14 21.06
C LEU A 215 11.23 2.66 21.38
N VAL A 216 10.22 2.07 20.76
CA VAL A 216 9.89 0.64 20.92
C VAL A 216 11.10 -0.22 20.56
N ASN A 217 11.76 0.07 19.45
CA ASN A 217 12.87 -0.75 18.97
C ASN A 217 14.17 -0.58 19.75
N HIS A 218 14.43 0.61 20.32
CA HIS A 218 15.70 0.92 20.97
C HIS A 218 15.66 0.94 22.50
N LYS A 219 14.48 1.13 23.11
CA LYS A 219 14.34 1.24 24.58
C LYS A 219 13.58 0.09 25.22
N LEU A 220 13.00 -0.82 24.43
CA LEU A 220 12.41 -2.05 24.96
C LEU A 220 13.30 -3.26 24.65
N PRO A 221 13.41 -4.23 25.57
CA PRO A 221 14.17 -5.46 25.35
C PRO A 221 13.52 -6.32 24.26
N SER A 222 14.32 -7.05 23.49
CA SER A 222 13.84 -7.91 22.39
C SER A 222 13.11 -9.17 22.88
N SER A 223 13.35 -9.61 24.12
CA SER A 223 12.65 -10.75 24.73
C SER A 223 11.26 -10.39 25.30
N LEU A 224 10.69 -9.26 24.86
CA LEU A 224 9.41 -8.79 25.35
C LEU A 224 8.27 -9.56 24.67
N GLU A 225 7.51 -10.30 25.46
CA GLU A 225 6.33 -11.03 25.01
C GLU A 225 5.06 -10.42 25.59
N TYR A 226 3.99 -10.40 24.80
CA TYR A 226 2.68 -10.06 25.31
C TYR A 226 2.12 -11.24 26.12
N SER A 227 1.70 -10.97 27.36
CA SER A 227 1.04 -11.96 28.21
C SER A 227 -0.32 -11.43 28.66
N ASP A 228 -1.34 -12.28 28.52
CA ASP A 228 -2.73 -11.99 28.89
C ASP A 228 -2.97 -11.82 30.40
N ALA A 229 -1.98 -12.22 31.21
CA ALA A 229 -2.04 -12.03 32.66
C ALA A 229 -2.01 -10.54 33.01
N PRO A 230 -2.79 -10.08 34.00
CA PRO A 230 -2.77 -8.67 34.44
C PRO A 230 -1.38 -8.20 34.87
N SER A 231 -0.46 -9.11 35.22
CA SER A 231 0.96 -8.82 35.53
C SER A 231 1.88 -8.69 34.31
N GLY A 232 1.47 -9.15 33.12
CA GLY A 232 2.30 -9.21 31.91
C GLY A 232 2.51 -7.84 31.24
N VAL A 233 1.43 -7.07 31.06
CA VAL A 233 1.49 -5.68 30.57
C VAL A 233 2.24 -4.76 31.56
N HIS A 234 2.27 -5.14 32.84
CA HIS A 234 2.96 -4.42 33.91
C HIS A 234 4.42 -4.88 34.16
N ALA A 235 4.93 -5.89 33.45
CA ALA A 235 6.30 -6.36 33.64
C ALA A 235 7.33 -5.27 33.29
N ILE A 236 7.03 -4.44 32.29
CA ILE A 236 7.84 -3.30 31.89
C ILE A 236 6.93 -2.06 31.73
N PRO A 237 6.90 -1.13 32.72
CA PRO A 237 6.02 0.04 32.69
C PRO A 237 6.11 0.87 31.41
N LEU A 238 7.31 1.01 30.85
CA LEU A 238 7.54 1.75 29.60
C LEU A 238 6.81 1.12 28.40
N ALA A 239 6.70 -0.21 28.33
CA ALA A 239 6.00 -0.89 27.24
C ALA A 239 4.50 -0.58 27.28
N GLY A 240 3.89 -0.62 28.47
CA GLY A 240 2.50 -0.22 28.68
C GLY A 240 2.25 1.25 28.33
N THR A 241 3.15 2.16 28.76
CA THR A 241 3.06 3.58 28.38
C THR A 241 3.14 3.78 26.87
N LEU A 242 4.09 3.14 26.19
CA LEU A 242 4.24 3.26 24.73
C LEU A 242 3.02 2.69 23.97
N LEU A 243 2.43 1.61 24.47
CA LEU A 243 1.21 1.03 23.92
C LEU A 243 0.01 1.99 24.06
N GLU A 244 -0.22 2.55 25.26
CA GLU A 244 -1.26 3.55 25.49
C GLU A 244 -1.07 4.76 24.56
N HIS A 245 0.17 5.24 24.45
CA HIS A 245 0.54 6.35 23.58
C HIS A 245 0.36 6.04 22.09
N THR A 246 0.45 4.78 21.68
CA THR A 246 0.21 4.33 20.31
C THR A 246 -1.29 4.31 20.00
N LEU A 247 -2.10 3.82 20.94
CA LEU A 247 -3.56 3.71 20.80
C LEU A 247 -4.27 5.07 20.91
N LYS A 248 -3.83 5.93 21.83
CA LYS A 248 -4.53 7.16 22.19
C LYS A 248 -4.95 8.04 21.00
N PRO A 249 -4.08 8.37 20.03
CA PRO A 249 -4.51 9.20 18.90
C PRO A 249 -5.55 8.52 18.00
N LEU A 250 -5.65 7.18 17.99
CA LEU A 250 -6.56 6.45 17.12
C LEU A 250 -8.02 6.49 17.61
N HIS A 251 -8.23 6.71 18.91
CA HIS A 251 -9.58 6.77 19.52
C HIS A 251 -10.31 8.09 19.28
N PHE A 252 -9.62 9.14 18.81
CA PHE A 252 -10.24 10.44 18.56
C PHE A 252 -10.87 10.54 17.17
N THR A 253 -11.91 11.38 17.07
CA THR A 253 -12.62 11.61 15.81
C THR A 253 -11.99 12.71 14.95
N TYR A 254 -11.25 13.63 15.58
CA TYR A 254 -10.64 14.81 14.95
C TYR A 254 -11.65 15.74 14.27
N SER A 255 -12.87 15.80 14.80
CA SER A 255 -13.95 16.68 14.31
C SER A 255 -13.59 18.16 14.39
N SER A 256 -12.70 18.54 15.31
CA SER A 256 -12.18 19.90 15.47
C SER A 256 -11.08 20.30 14.48
N CYS A 257 -10.58 19.35 13.69
CA CYS A 257 -9.47 19.55 12.75
C CYS A 257 -9.98 19.68 11.30
N THR A 258 -9.04 19.81 10.35
CA THR A 258 -9.36 19.86 8.92
C THR A 258 -10.02 18.56 8.44
N THR A 259 -10.89 18.66 7.44
CA THR A 259 -11.50 17.48 6.79
C THR A 259 -10.42 16.47 6.39
N GLY A 260 -10.62 15.20 6.73
CA GLY A 260 -9.63 14.13 6.50
C GLY A 260 -8.57 13.97 7.59
N ALA A 261 -8.59 14.77 8.68
CA ALA A 261 -7.60 14.65 9.77
C ALA A 261 -7.54 13.25 10.39
N ARG A 262 -8.70 12.61 10.63
CA ARG A 262 -8.75 11.23 11.14
C ARG A 262 -8.10 10.23 10.19
N GLN A 263 -8.37 10.36 8.89
CA GLN A 263 -7.75 9.52 7.85
C GLN A 263 -6.23 9.72 7.82
N PHE A 264 -5.77 10.97 7.93
CA PHE A 264 -4.34 11.28 8.02
C PHE A 264 -3.69 10.64 9.24
N VAL A 265 -4.34 10.65 10.40
CA VAL A 265 -3.81 10.01 11.62
C VAL A 265 -3.64 8.51 11.44
N PHE A 266 -4.63 7.83 10.90
CA PHE A 266 -4.50 6.40 10.59
C PHE A 266 -3.48 6.12 9.47
N ALA A 267 -3.38 6.97 8.45
CA ALA A 267 -2.38 6.84 7.40
C ALA A 267 -0.95 6.94 7.99
N ALA A 268 -0.71 7.93 8.85
CA ALA A 268 0.56 8.08 9.55
C ALA A 268 0.87 6.89 10.46
N PHE A 269 -0.11 6.35 11.20
CA PHE A 269 0.06 5.12 11.98
C PHE A 269 0.43 3.93 11.08
N THR A 270 -0.28 3.78 9.96
CA THR A 270 -0.07 2.69 9.00
C THR A 270 1.33 2.76 8.40
N GLU A 271 1.76 3.93 7.94
CA GLU A 271 3.05 4.11 7.27
C GLU A 271 4.24 4.13 8.23
N GLU A 272 4.15 4.87 9.33
CA GLU A 272 5.30 5.13 10.21
C GLU A 272 5.53 4.02 11.25
N PHE A 273 4.48 3.25 11.60
CA PHE A 273 4.52 2.25 12.68
C PHE A 273 4.30 0.82 12.17
N ILE A 274 3.19 0.55 11.46
CA ILE A 274 2.79 -0.83 11.11
C ILE A 274 3.43 -1.36 9.83
N SER A 275 3.63 -0.52 8.81
CA SER A 275 4.25 -0.97 7.55
C SER A 275 5.76 -1.17 7.70
N ALA A 276 6.39 -0.58 8.71
CA ALA A 276 7.82 -0.76 8.91
C ALA A 276 8.15 -2.24 9.22
N PRO A 277 9.35 -2.74 8.82
CA PRO A 277 9.75 -4.10 9.13
C PRO A 277 9.66 -4.40 10.62
N PHE A 278 9.06 -5.54 10.97
CA PHE A 278 8.87 -5.90 12.37
C PHE A 278 10.20 -6.27 13.02
N THR A 279 10.37 -5.75 14.23
CA THR A 279 11.31 -6.23 15.22
C THR A 279 10.61 -7.23 16.13
N GLU A 280 11.37 -7.97 16.92
CA GLU A 280 10.86 -8.87 17.96
C GLU A 280 9.83 -8.18 18.87
N GLN A 281 10.09 -6.94 19.30
CA GLN A 281 9.19 -6.18 20.17
C GLN A 281 7.86 -5.86 19.47
N ILE A 282 7.90 -5.51 18.19
CA ILE A 282 6.68 -5.23 17.45
C ILE A 282 5.89 -6.54 17.27
N PHE A 283 6.55 -7.59 16.80
CA PHE A 283 5.93 -8.86 16.45
C PHE A 283 5.35 -9.61 17.66
N HIS A 284 6.09 -9.71 18.77
CA HIS A 284 5.70 -10.48 19.95
C HIS A 284 4.93 -9.68 21.00
N PHE A 285 5.04 -8.35 21.03
CA PHE A 285 4.33 -7.51 22.00
C PHE A 285 3.25 -6.62 21.36
N PHE A 286 3.61 -5.73 20.43
CA PHE A 286 2.67 -4.73 19.92
C PHE A 286 1.58 -5.31 19.03
N ILE A 287 1.89 -6.23 18.11
CA ILE A 287 0.85 -6.81 17.24
C ILE A 287 -0.19 -7.60 18.07
N PRO A 288 0.20 -8.49 19.01
CA PRO A 288 -0.76 -9.16 19.89
C PRO A 288 -1.54 -8.18 20.76
N ALA A 289 -0.87 -7.18 21.36
CA ALA A 289 -1.54 -6.18 22.20
C ALA A 289 -2.58 -5.37 21.42
N LEU A 290 -2.25 -4.90 20.22
CA LEU A 290 -3.19 -4.16 19.37
C LEU A 290 -4.35 -5.04 18.87
N SER A 291 -4.17 -6.36 18.88
CA SER A 291 -5.21 -7.33 18.52
C SER A 291 -6.07 -7.74 19.73
N ASP A 292 -5.72 -7.35 20.96
CA ASP A 292 -6.50 -7.69 22.15
C ASP A 292 -7.81 -6.87 22.20
N PRO A 293 -8.99 -7.52 22.23
CA PRO A 293 -10.28 -6.85 22.35
C PRO A 293 -10.38 -5.91 23.56
N ARG A 294 -9.69 -6.18 24.66
CA ARG A 294 -9.72 -5.35 25.89
C ARG A 294 -9.13 -3.95 25.67
N LEU A 295 -8.26 -3.80 24.68
CA LEU A 295 -7.62 -2.53 24.34
C LEU A 295 -8.40 -1.72 23.31
N HIS A 296 -9.52 -2.25 22.81
CA HIS A 296 -10.51 -1.54 21.98
C HIS A 296 -9.93 -0.86 20.73
N PHE A 297 -8.94 -1.47 20.06
CA PHE A 297 -8.37 -0.94 18.83
C PHE A 297 -9.49 -0.62 17.81
N PRO A 298 -9.55 0.60 17.24
CA PRO A 298 -10.63 1.02 16.34
C PRO A 298 -10.47 0.43 14.93
N PHE A 299 -10.61 -0.89 14.82
CA PHE A 299 -10.30 -1.68 13.63
C PHE A 299 -11.12 -1.27 12.39
N GLU A 300 -12.41 -1.03 12.54
CA GLU A 300 -13.28 -0.61 11.41
C GLU A 300 -12.85 0.75 10.84
N ALA A 301 -12.54 1.73 11.70
CA ALA A 301 -12.06 3.03 11.27
C ALA A 301 -10.68 2.95 10.60
N PHE A 302 -9.81 2.07 11.11
CA PHE A 302 -8.52 1.75 10.49
C PHE A 302 -8.71 1.20 9.07
N LEU A 303 -9.57 0.18 8.88
CA LEU A 303 -9.87 -0.39 7.57
C LEU A 303 -10.43 0.66 6.60
N GLY A 304 -11.28 1.57 7.07
CA GLY A 304 -11.82 2.66 6.25
C GLY A 304 -10.75 3.63 5.70
N SER A 305 -9.64 3.80 6.42
CA SER A 305 -8.51 4.64 5.98
C SER A 305 -7.45 3.88 5.16
N LEU A 306 -7.41 2.56 5.29
CA LEU A 306 -6.36 1.69 4.76
C LEU A 306 -6.27 1.76 3.24
N GLN A 307 -7.41 1.70 2.54
CA GLN A 307 -7.45 1.70 1.07
C GLN A 307 -6.83 2.96 0.47
N ALA A 308 -7.22 4.14 0.99
CA ALA A 308 -6.67 5.41 0.54
C ALA A 308 -5.15 5.48 0.77
N THR A 309 -4.69 4.95 1.90
CA THR A 309 -3.27 4.93 2.28
C THR A 309 -2.46 4.03 1.35
N VAL A 310 -2.91 2.79 1.11
CA VAL A 310 -2.20 1.83 0.24
C VAL A 310 -2.13 2.32 -1.21
N VAL A 311 -3.19 2.98 -1.71
CA VAL A 311 -3.19 3.55 -3.07
C VAL A 311 -2.25 4.75 -3.19
N SER A 312 -2.21 5.61 -2.16
CA SER A 312 -1.40 6.84 -2.16
C SER A 312 0.09 6.59 -1.90
N SER A 313 0.44 5.49 -1.22
CA SER A 313 1.77 5.30 -0.65
C SER A 313 2.54 4.14 -1.28
N ALA A 314 3.53 4.46 -2.11
CA ALA A 314 4.45 3.47 -2.67
C ALA A 314 5.26 2.73 -1.59
N ALA A 315 5.49 3.36 -0.44
CA ALA A 315 6.16 2.74 0.70
C ALA A 315 5.28 1.63 1.31
N ALA A 316 4.01 1.93 1.57
CA ALA A 316 3.06 0.95 2.09
C ALA A 316 2.86 -0.24 1.14
N GLN A 317 2.88 -0.02 -0.18
CA GLN A 317 2.81 -1.11 -1.17
C GLN A 317 4.03 -2.03 -1.13
N LYS A 318 5.24 -1.46 -1.03
CA LYS A 318 6.48 -2.25 -0.92
C LYS A 318 6.57 -3.03 0.40
N GLN A 319 5.91 -2.52 1.43
CA GLN A 319 5.90 -3.07 2.78
C GLN A 319 4.59 -3.79 3.12
N ALA A 320 3.81 -4.15 2.10
CA ALA A 320 2.51 -4.80 2.26
C ALA A 320 2.50 -6.06 3.14
N PRO A 321 3.55 -6.93 3.17
CA PRO A 321 3.52 -8.12 4.03
C PRO A 321 3.32 -7.83 5.52
N TRP A 322 4.01 -6.81 6.04
CA TRP A 322 3.91 -6.39 7.45
C TRP A 322 2.50 -5.87 7.77
N LEU A 323 2.00 -5.00 6.91
CA LEU A 323 0.66 -4.43 7.02
C LEU A 323 -0.41 -5.51 6.91
N PHE A 324 -0.25 -6.46 5.99
CA PHE A 324 -1.19 -7.55 5.80
C PHE A 324 -1.25 -8.48 7.01
N TYR A 325 -0.09 -8.83 7.59
CA TYR A 325 -0.03 -9.60 8.82
C TYR A 325 -0.77 -8.92 9.96
N PHE A 326 -0.61 -7.60 10.13
CA PHE A 326 -1.34 -6.85 11.14
C PHE A 326 -2.86 -6.89 10.90
N VAL A 327 -3.32 -6.66 9.66
CA VAL A 327 -4.74 -6.72 9.29
C VAL A 327 -5.34 -8.10 9.60
N LEU A 328 -4.60 -9.18 9.35
CA LEU A 328 -5.03 -10.54 9.68
C LEU A 328 -5.06 -10.77 11.19
N SER A 329 -4.03 -10.35 11.92
CA SER A 329 -3.91 -10.54 13.37
C SER A 329 -4.98 -9.78 14.16
N ALA A 330 -5.20 -8.51 13.85
CA ALA A 330 -6.28 -7.72 14.44
C ALA A 330 -7.66 -8.19 13.95
N GLY A 331 -7.73 -8.69 12.71
CA GLY A 331 -8.95 -9.26 12.15
C GLY A 331 -9.44 -10.50 12.92
N GLU A 332 -8.54 -11.42 13.28
CA GLU A 332 -8.90 -12.67 13.99
C GLU A 332 -9.81 -12.38 15.19
N THR A 333 -9.49 -11.40 16.02
CA THR A 333 -10.27 -11.07 17.23
C THR A 333 -11.43 -10.11 16.97
N CYS A 334 -11.32 -9.20 16.01
CA CYS A 334 -12.33 -8.15 15.75
C CYS A 334 -13.41 -8.53 14.73
N LEU A 335 -13.25 -9.58 13.93
CA LEU A 335 -14.19 -9.92 12.85
C LEU A 335 -15.64 -10.14 13.33
N GLY A 336 -15.83 -10.63 14.55
CA GLY A 336 -17.17 -10.85 15.12
C GLY A 336 -17.92 -9.58 15.51
N SER A 337 -17.23 -8.45 15.70
CA SER A 337 -17.82 -7.18 16.12
C SER A 337 -18.00 -6.15 15.00
N LEU A 338 -17.51 -6.45 13.79
CA LEU A 338 -17.59 -5.53 12.65
C LEU A 338 -19.02 -5.37 12.13
N SER A 339 -19.32 -4.16 11.66
CA SER A 339 -20.52 -3.88 10.87
C SER A 339 -20.46 -4.58 9.49
N GLU A 340 -21.57 -4.60 8.75
CA GLU A 340 -21.57 -5.11 7.38
C GLU A 340 -20.62 -4.32 6.46
N GLU A 341 -20.59 -3.00 6.62
CA GLU A 341 -19.63 -2.13 5.93
C GLU A 341 -18.20 -2.45 6.35
N GLY A 342 -17.96 -2.68 7.65
CA GLY A 342 -16.67 -3.08 8.19
C GLY A 342 -16.14 -4.39 7.60
N LEU A 343 -17.00 -5.39 7.43
CA LEU A 343 -16.63 -6.67 6.80
C LEU A 343 -16.34 -6.51 5.30
N GLN A 344 -17.07 -5.64 4.59
CA GLN A 344 -16.75 -5.31 3.20
C GLN A 344 -15.39 -4.58 3.09
N LEU A 345 -15.12 -3.64 4.00
CA LEU A 345 -13.82 -2.96 4.07
C LEU A 345 -12.69 -3.96 4.33
N TYR A 346 -12.93 -4.94 5.19
CA TYR A 346 -11.99 -6.03 5.46
C TYR A 346 -11.73 -6.89 4.21
N LEU A 347 -12.76 -7.30 3.47
CA LEU A 347 -12.60 -8.03 2.20
C LEU A 347 -11.81 -7.21 1.17
N ARG A 348 -12.07 -5.91 1.05
CA ARG A 348 -11.31 -5.01 0.16
C ARG A 348 -9.85 -4.92 0.59
N ALA A 349 -9.57 -4.89 1.91
CA ALA A 349 -8.20 -4.92 2.43
C ALA A 349 -7.47 -6.21 2.02
N LEU A 350 -8.13 -7.37 2.15
CA LEU A 350 -7.58 -8.66 1.70
C LEU A 350 -7.30 -8.66 0.19
N GLN A 351 -8.27 -8.21 -0.61
CA GLN A 351 -8.14 -8.13 -2.07
C GLN A 351 -6.97 -7.24 -2.51
N THR A 352 -6.72 -6.17 -1.76
CA THR A 352 -5.68 -5.18 -2.10
C THR A 352 -4.29 -5.63 -1.66
N LEU A 353 -4.16 -6.19 -0.45
CA LEU A 353 -2.86 -6.51 0.15
C LEU A 353 -2.33 -7.89 -0.25
N LEU A 354 -3.20 -8.90 -0.41
CA LEU A 354 -2.78 -10.26 -0.73
C LEU A 354 -1.93 -10.36 -2.02
N PRO A 355 -2.30 -9.71 -3.14
CA PRO A 355 -1.49 -9.76 -4.36
C PRO A 355 -0.11 -9.11 -4.22
N LEU A 356 0.10 -8.28 -3.21
CA LEU A 356 1.37 -7.59 -2.96
C LEU A 356 2.36 -8.44 -2.14
N LEU A 357 1.96 -9.63 -1.67
CA LEU A 357 2.85 -10.54 -0.99
C LEU A 357 3.90 -11.12 -1.95
N PRO A 358 5.17 -11.24 -1.51
CA PRO A 358 6.18 -11.92 -2.30
C PRO A 358 5.79 -13.39 -2.47
N VAL A 359 6.11 -13.95 -3.64
CA VAL A 359 5.92 -15.38 -3.87
C VAL A 359 7.14 -16.08 -3.31
N SER A 360 6.97 -16.93 -2.30
CA SER A 360 8.04 -17.81 -1.82
C SER A 360 8.47 -18.69 -3.00
N GLU A 361 9.72 -18.56 -3.46
CA GLU A 361 10.28 -19.39 -4.53
C GLU A 361 10.54 -20.86 -4.10
N SER A 362 10.07 -21.25 -2.91
CA SER A 362 10.18 -22.59 -2.35
C SER A 362 9.04 -23.51 -2.81
N THR A 363 9.09 -23.93 -4.08
CA THR A 363 8.63 -25.26 -4.49
C THR A 363 9.20 -25.56 -5.87
N SER A 364 10.35 -26.24 -5.85
CA SER A 364 10.88 -27.13 -6.88
C SER A 364 10.44 -26.84 -8.32
N ARG A 365 11.37 -26.26 -9.09
CA ARG A 365 11.57 -26.81 -10.44
C ARG A 365 11.75 -28.33 -10.24
N PRO A 366 10.98 -29.21 -10.90
CA PRO A 366 11.41 -30.60 -10.99
C PRO A 366 12.71 -30.56 -11.77
N GLU A 367 13.83 -30.64 -11.05
CA GLU A 367 15.14 -30.87 -11.63
C GLU A 367 15.03 -32.17 -12.41
N VAL A 368 15.12 -32.02 -13.73
CA VAL A 368 15.51 -33.12 -14.60
C VAL A 368 16.86 -33.55 -14.07
N ILE A 369 16.92 -34.79 -13.56
CA ILE A 369 18.17 -35.47 -13.22
C ILE A 369 19.05 -35.37 -14.47
N SER A 370 20.01 -34.46 -14.42
CA SER A 370 21.07 -34.31 -15.41
C SER A 370 22.35 -34.40 -14.61
N ASP A 371 22.86 -35.63 -14.56
CA ASP A 371 24.14 -35.98 -13.98
C ASP A 371 25.24 -35.30 -14.81
N SER A 372 25.88 -34.30 -14.22
CA SER A 372 27.16 -33.78 -14.70
C SER A 372 27.91 -33.22 -13.50
N GLU A 373 28.75 -34.07 -12.92
CA GLU A 373 29.86 -33.65 -12.07
C GLU A 373 30.81 -32.80 -12.93
N ASP A 374 31.11 -31.58 -12.45
CA ASP A 374 32.44 -30.94 -12.45
C ASP A 374 32.41 -29.41 -12.52
N GLU A 375 33.17 -28.87 -11.56
CA GLU A 375 33.92 -27.61 -11.50
C GLU A 375 33.22 -26.31 -11.04
N GLU A 376 33.56 -25.97 -9.79
CA GLU A 376 34.11 -24.69 -9.32
C GLU A 376 33.68 -23.41 -10.05
N ASP A 377 32.92 -22.54 -9.36
CA ASP A 377 33.28 -21.12 -9.38
C ASP A 377 32.66 -20.27 -8.25
N THR A 378 33.57 -19.57 -7.58
CA THR A 378 33.45 -18.24 -6.93
C THR A 378 32.28 -17.94 -6.00
N ASP A 379 32.62 -18.03 -4.72
CA ASP A 379 31.92 -17.45 -3.57
C ASP A 379 31.87 -15.90 -3.68
N ILE A 380 30.88 -15.35 -4.39
CA ILE A 380 30.56 -13.92 -4.33
C ILE A 380 29.77 -13.68 -3.05
N GLN A 381 30.50 -13.50 -1.95
CA GLN A 381 29.96 -12.92 -0.72
C GLN A 381 29.31 -11.57 -1.03
N ALA A 382 27.98 -11.54 -1.02
CA ALA A 382 27.24 -10.29 -0.87
C ALA A 382 27.69 -9.62 0.44
N PRO A 383 27.95 -8.29 0.45
CA PRO A 383 28.52 -7.64 1.62
C PRO A 383 27.53 -7.70 2.78
N SER A 384 27.91 -8.46 3.80
CA SER A 384 27.24 -8.53 5.09
C SER A 384 27.24 -7.17 5.75
N THR A 385 26.12 -6.44 5.70
CA THR A 385 25.83 -5.40 6.69
C THR A 385 25.46 -6.10 7.99
N GLN A 386 26.47 -6.34 8.81
CA GLN A 386 26.34 -6.78 10.19
C GLN A 386 25.54 -5.73 10.99
N HIS A 387 24.22 -5.88 11.08
CA HIS A 387 23.36 -5.32 12.15
C HIS A 387 21.88 -5.80 12.14
N ASP A 388 21.46 -6.69 11.23
CA ASP A 388 20.03 -7.04 11.04
C ASP A 388 19.52 -8.27 11.82
N GLY A 389 20.24 -8.75 12.83
CA GLY A 389 19.89 -9.97 13.59
C GLY A 389 18.65 -9.92 14.48
N TYR A 390 17.94 -8.78 14.55
CA TYR A 390 16.74 -8.58 15.39
C TYR A 390 15.46 -8.31 14.59
N ARG A 391 15.52 -8.42 13.26
CA ARG A 391 14.37 -8.18 12.38
C ARG A 391 13.78 -9.51 11.95
N ILE A 392 12.46 -9.57 11.99
CA ILE A 392 11.71 -10.70 11.48
C ILE A 392 11.96 -10.81 9.96
N SER A 393 11.99 -12.03 9.43
CA SER A 393 12.13 -12.25 7.99
C SER A 393 10.81 -11.97 7.26
N VAL A 394 10.89 -11.34 6.09
CA VAL A 394 9.73 -11.13 5.20
C VAL A 394 9.13 -12.48 4.76
N GLN A 395 9.95 -13.51 4.58
CA GLN A 395 9.49 -14.85 4.21
C GLN A 395 8.62 -15.46 5.32
N LEU A 396 9.10 -15.38 6.58
CA LEU A 396 8.33 -15.85 7.74
C LEU A 396 6.97 -15.16 7.82
N ILE A 397 6.94 -13.83 7.71
CA ILE A 397 5.67 -13.08 7.72
C ILE A 397 4.74 -13.48 6.59
N THR A 398 5.28 -13.73 5.40
CA THR A 398 4.47 -14.14 4.25
C THR A 398 3.83 -15.52 4.48
N GLU A 399 4.58 -16.47 5.03
CA GLU A 399 4.08 -17.79 5.41
C GLU A 399 3.02 -17.69 6.51
N GLU A 400 3.27 -16.88 7.54
CA GLU A 400 2.31 -16.61 8.61
C GLU A 400 1.02 -15.96 8.09
N CYS A 401 1.09 -15.06 7.10
CA CYS A 401 -0.09 -14.47 6.49
C CYS A 401 -0.96 -15.53 5.80
N VAL A 402 -0.34 -16.44 5.04
CA VAL A 402 -1.07 -17.53 4.37
C VAL A 402 -1.66 -18.49 5.40
N HIS A 403 -0.92 -18.81 6.46
CA HIS A 403 -1.41 -19.65 7.55
C HIS A 403 -2.60 -19.02 8.28
N LYS A 404 -2.51 -17.73 8.63
CA LYS A 404 -3.59 -16.97 9.29
C LYS A 404 -4.86 -16.90 8.45
N LEU A 405 -4.73 -16.72 7.13
CA LEU A 405 -5.86 -16.77 6.19
C LEU A 405 -6.61 -18.11 6.22
N ASP A 406 -5.89 -19.21 6.44
CA ASP A 406 -6.45 -20.56 6.48
C ASP A 406 -6.99 -20.96 7.88
N THR A 407 -6.90 -20.09 8.89
CA THR A 407 -7.45 -20.41 10.22
C THR A 407 -8.97 -20.61 10.17
N LYS A 408 -9.50 -21.43 11.09
CA LYS A 408 -10.94 -21.73 11.17
C LYS A 408 -11.78 -20.47 11.38
N GLN A 409 -11.33 -19.55 12.24
CA GLN A 409 -12.04 -18.32 12.56
C GLN A 409 -12.12 -17.40 11.35
N GLN A 410 -10.99 -17.18 10.69
CA GLN A 410 -10.89 -16.39 9.47
C GLN A 410 -11.76 -16.97 8.35
N THR A 411 -11.65 -18.29 8.13
CA THR A 411 -12.44 -18.99 7.11
C THR A 411 -13.93 -18.86 7.37
N ASN A 412 -14.38 -19.08 8.61
CA ASN A 412 -15.80 -18.97 8.96
C ASN A 412 -16.33 -17.53 8.79
N ALA A 413 -15.56 -16.51 9.14
CA ALA A 413 -15.94 -15.13 8.92
C ALA A 413 -16.12 -14.80 7.44
N LEU A 414 -15.18 -15.25 6.60
CA LEU A 414 -15.24 -15.09 5.13
C LEU A 414 -16.42 -15.85 4.52
N LEU A 415 -16.69 -17.08 4.97
CA LEU A 415 -17.81 -17.89 4.50
C LEU A 415 -19.16 -17.27 4.90
N ASN A 416 -19.28 -16.74 6.11
CA ASN A 416 -20.49 -16.07 6.59
C ASN A 416 -20.87 -14.85 5.74
N LEU A 417 -19.92 -14.20 5.07
CA LEU A 417 -20.21 -13.08 4.15
C LEU A 417 -20.88 -13.55 2.86
N VAL A 418 -20.51 -14.74 2.40
CA VAL A 418 -20.97 -15.32 1.14
C VAL A 418 -22.28 -16.09 1.32
N TRP A 419 -22.51 -16.65 2.51
CA TRP A 419 -23.71 -17.45 2.79
C TRP A 419 -24.97 -16.63 3.05
N ARG A 420 -24.84 -15.34 3.36
CA ARG A 420 -25.98 -14.44 3.60
C ARG A 420 -26.85 -14.28 2.35
N ASP A 421 -28.15 -14.22 2.57
CA ASP A 421 -29.13 -13.99 1.49
C ASP A 421 -29.02 -12.61 0.86
N SER A 422 -28.54 -11.62 1.61
CA SER A 422 -28.34 -10.24 1.19
C SER A 422 -26.96 -9.95 0.59
N ALA A 423 -26.12 -10.96 0.36
CA ALA A 423 -24.76 -10.74 -0.12
C ALA A 423 -24.75 -10.06 -1.50
N SER A 424 -24.06 -8.92 -1.61
CA SER A 424 -23.94 -8.16 -2.85
C SER A 424 -23.01 -8.83 -3.86
N GLU A 425 -23.21 -8.55 -5.16
CA GLU A 425 -22.32 -9.05 -6.22
C GLU A 425 -20.85 -8.67 -5.98
N GLU A 426 -20.60 -7.49 -5.40
CA GLU A 426 -19.25 -7.04 -5.03
C GLU A 426 -18.55 -8.02 -4.10
N VAL A 427 -19.24 -8.56 -3.09
CA VAL A 427 -18.68 -9.53 -2.15
C VAL A 427 -18.21 -10.79 -2.87
N PHE A 428 -19.00 -11.32 -3.79
CA PHE A 428 -18.62 -12.49 -4.59
C PHE A 428 -17.42 -12.19 -5.49
N THR A 429 -17.35 -11.01 -6.13
CA THR A 429 -16.21 -10.63 -6.96
C THR A 429 -14.91 -10.48 -6.16
N MET A 430 -14.97 -9.86 -4.98
CA MET A 430 -13.82 -9.74 -4.08
C MET A 430 -13.37 -11.12 -3.57
N MET A 431 -14.32 -11.96 -3.15
CA MET A 431 -14.02 -13.33 -2.73
C MET A 431 -13.37 -14.13 -3.85
N ALA A 432 -13.86 -14.00 -5.08
CA ALA A 432 -13.28 -14.66 -6.23
C ALA A 432 -11.86 -14.18 -6.54
N SER A 433 -11.62 -12.87 -6.43
CA SER A 433 -10.28 -12.29 -6.56
C SER A 433 -9.31 -12.83 -5.51
N ILE A 434 -9.71 -12.88 -4.24
CA ILE A 434 -8.88 -13.39 -3.13
C ILE A 434 -8.54 -14.86 -3.37
N CYS A 435 -9.54 -15.70 -3.65
CA CYS A 435 -9.37 -17.13 -3.90
C CYS A 435 -8.50 -17.39 -5.14
N HIS A 436 -8.70 -16.62 -6.22
CA HIS A 436 -7.88 -16.71 -7.41
C HIS A 436 -6.40 -16.39 -7.11
N THR A 437 -6.12 -15.34 -6.33
CA THR A 437 -4.75 -15.00 -5.91
C THR A 437 -4.12 -16.13 -5.09
N LEU A 438 -4.85 -16.72 -4.13
CA LEU A 438 -4.37 -17.88 -3.37
C LEU A 438 -3.99 -19.05 -4.29
N MET A 439 -4.85 -19.36 -5.27
CA MET A 439 -4.64 -20.49 -6.18
C MET A 439 -3.53 -20.26 -7.21
N VAL A 440 -3.44 -19.05 -7.77
CA VAL A 440 -2.56 -18.77 -8.91
C VAL A 440 -1.21 -18.22 -8.48
N GLN A 441 -1.20 -17.24 -7.56
CA GLN A 441 0.03 -16.59 -7.10
C GLN A 441 0.71 -17.42 -6.01
N HIS A 442 -0.04 -17.82 -4.98
CA HIS A 442 0.49 -18.63 -3.87
C HIS A 442 0.41 -20.14 -4.10
N ARG A 443 -0.04 -20.58 -5.29
CA ARG A 443 -0.10 -22.00 -5.73
C ARG A 443 -0.83 -22.92 -4.74
N MET A 444 -1.78 -22.39 -3.99
CA MET A 444 -2.55 -23.17 -3.04
C MET A 444 -3.55 -24.08 -3.76
N MET A 445 -3.61 -25.35 -3.36
CA MET A 445 -4.54 -26.31 -3.93
C MET A 445 -5.88 -26.30 -3.17
N VAL A 446 -7.00 -26.46 -3.88
CA VAL A 446 -8.35 -26.49 -3.31
C VAL A 446 -8.48 -27.40 -2.07
N PRO A 447 -8.04 -28.67 -2.07
CA PRO A 447 -8.20 -29.55 -0.90
C PRO A 447 -7.31 -29.19 0.29
N LYS A 448 -6.29 -28.35 0.10
CA LYS A 448 -5.33 -27.98 1.17
C LYS A 448 -5.72 -26.69 1.90
N VAL A 449 -6.72 -25.96 1.41
CA VAL A 449 -7.17 -24.69 1.99
C VAL A 449 -8.62 -24.82 2.41
N ARG A 450 -8.91 -24.58 3.70
CA ARG A 450 -10.25 -24.70 4.30
C ARG A 450 -11.28 -23.88 3.56
N LEU A 451 -10.96 -22.61 3.25
CA LEU A 451 -11.85 -21.71 2.52
C LEU A 451 -12.23 -22.26 1.14
N LEU A 452 -11.24 -22.64 0.33
CA LEU A 452 -11.48 -23.16 -1.02
C LEU A 452 -12.26 -24.49 -0.98
N TYR A 453 -11.88 -25.38 -0.07
CA TYR A 453 -12.58 -26.65 0.13
C TYR A 453 -14.05 -26.43 0.50
N SER A 454 -14.34 -25.58 1.49
CA SER A 454 -15.71 -25.27 1.89
C SER A 454 -16.54 -24.60 0.78
N LEU A 455 -15.92 -23.72 -0.01
CA LEU A 455 -16.59 -23.08 -1.15
C LEU A 455 -16.87 -24.06 -2.29
N ALA A 456 -16.02 -25.08 -2.51
CA ALA A 456 -16.21 -26.08 -3.57
C ALA A 456 -17.50 -26.89 -3.40
N PHE A 457 -17.89 -27.16 -2.15
CA PHE A 457 -19.09 -27.94 -1.83
C PHE A 457 -20.34 -27.08 -1.59
N ASN A 458 -20.24 -25.77 -1.82
CA ASN A 458 -21.37 -24.87 -1.69
C ASN A 458 -22.06 -24.64 -3.04
N ALA A 459 -23.18 -25.35 -3.26
CA ALA A 459 -23.92 -25.27 -4.52
C ALA A 459 -24.46 -23.86 -4.82
N ARG A 460 -24.87 -23.12 -3.78
CA ARG A 460 -25.35 -21.74 -3.92
C ARG A 460 -24.23 -20.84 -4.45
N PHE A 461 -23.03 -20.92 -3.87
CA PHE A 461 -21.88 -20.13 -4.29
C PHE A 461 -21.50 -20.40 -5.74
N LEU A 462 -21.43 -21.67 -6.14
CA LEU A 462 -21.14 -22.06 -7.54
C LEU A 462 -22.18 -21.50 -8.52
N ARG A 463 -23.48 -21.55 -8.17
CA ARG A 463 -24.56 -20.94 -8.97
C ARG A 463 -24.39 -19.43 -9.11
N HIS A 464 -24.07 -18.71 -8.02
CA HIS A 464 -23.86 -17.26 -8.05
C HIS A 464 -22.64 -16.88 -8.89
N LEU A 465 -21.51 -17.60 -8.74
CA LEU A 465 -20.34 -17.38 -9.58
C LEU A 465 -20.67 -17.54 -11.06
N TRP A 466 -21.41 -18.61 -11.41
CA TRP A 466 -21.83 -18.84 -12.79
C TRP A 466 -22.75 -17.73 -13.31
N HIS A 467 -23.71 -17.28 -12.49
CA HIS A 467 -24.58 -16.17 -12.84
C HIS A 467 -23.79 -14.88 -13.10
N LEU A 468 -22.80 -14.56 -12.26
CA LEU A 468 -21.94 -13.38 -12.43
C LEU A 468 -21.11 -13.45 -13.72
N ILE A 469 -20.59 -14.64 -14.08
CA ILE A 469 -19.86 -14.83 -15.34
C ILE A 469 -20.77 -14.55 -16.55
N GLN A 470 -22.06 -14.91 -16.46
CA GLN A 470 -23.03 -14.68 -17.52
C GLN A 470 -23.54 -13.23 -17.58
N SER A 471 -23.69 -12.56 -16.43
CA SER A 471 -24.25 -11.21 -16.33
C SER A 471 -23.23 -10.10 -16.62
N MET A 472 -21.92 -10.39 -16.51
CA MET A 472 -20.87 -9.41 -16.76
C MET A 472 -20.88 -8.90 -18.21
N THR A 473 -20.95 -7.58 -18.37
CA THR A 473 -20.98 -6.89 -19.66
C THR A 473 -19.89 -5.82 -19.75
N THR A 474 -19.45 -5.52 -20.97
CA THR A 474 -18.54 -4.42 -21.29
C THR A 474 -19.15 -3.49 -22.33
N LYS A 475 -18.77 -2.21 -22.29
CA LYS A 475 -19.24 -1.19 -23.22
C LYS A 475 -18.31 -1.15 -24.43
N MET A 476 -18.83 -1.51 -25.60
CA MET A 476 -18.08 -1.43 -26.86
C MET A 476 -17.88 0.02 -27.29
N ILE A 477 -16.94 0.26 -28.22
CA ILE A 477 -16.68 1.59 -28.83
C ILE A 477 -17.96 2.17 -29.45
N THR A 478 -18.82 1.31 -29.98
CA THR A 478 -20.14 1.63 -30.55
C THR A 478 -21.18 2.05 -29.50
N GLY A 479 -20.85 2.01 -28.20
CA GLY A 479 -21.72 2.33 -27.09
C GLY A 479 -22.63 1.19 -26.62
N SER A 480 -22.72 0.08 -27.37
CA SER A 480 -23.52 -1.09 -27.02
C SER A 480 -22.88 -1.92 -25.90
N MET A 481 -23.69 -2.42 -24.97
CA MET A 481 -23.28 -3.36 -23.93
C MET A 481 -23.26 -4.80 -24.48
N VAL A 482 -22.14 -5.51 -24.32
CA VAL A 482 -21.98 -6.89 -24.79
C VAL A 482 -21.52 -7.78 -23.63
N PRO A 483 -22.08 -8.99 -23.46
CA PRO A 483 -21.61 -9.94 -22.44
C PRO A 483 -20.14 -10.31 -22.64
N LEU A 484 -19.34 -10.25 -21.58
CA LEU A 484 -17.92 -10.57 -21.62
C LEU A 484 -17.67 -12.02 -22.04
N LEU A 485 -18.54 -12.95 -21.67
CA LEU A 485 -18.46 -14.34 -22.10
C LEU A 485 -18.54 -14.50 -23.63
N GLN A 486 -19.32 -13.65 -24.31
CA GLN A 486 -19.41 -13.63 -25.78
C GLN A 486 -18.17 -13.01 -26.42
N VAL A 487 -17.56 -12.02 -25.77
CA VAL A 487 -16.27 -11.45 -26.20
C VAL A 487 -15.18 -12.51 -26.11
N ILE A 488 -15.17 -13.28 -25.01
CA ILE A 488 -14.25 -14.40 -24.80
C ILE A 488 -14.45 -15.47 -25.87
N SER A 489 -15.68 -15.96 -26.09
CA SER A 489 -15.92 -17.05 -27.06
C SER A 489 -15.52 -16.71 -28.49
N ARG A 490 -15.64 -15.44 -28.88
CA ARG A 490 -15.17 -14.95 -30.19
C ARG A 490 -13.65 -14.80 -30.28
N GLY A 491 -12.96 -14.78 -29.15
CA GLY A 491 -11.52 -14.53 -29.07
C GLY A 491 -11.16 -13.08 -29.40
N SER A 492 -12.02 -12.14 -29.03
CA SER A 492 -11.79 -10.71 -29.24
C SER A 492 -11.01 -10.09 -28.08
N PRO A 493 -9.99 -9.26 -28.33
CA PRO A 493 -9.22 -8.63 -27.27
C PRO A 493 -10.12 -7.74 -26.40
N MET A 494 -9.83 -7.67 -25.10
CA MET A 494 -10.60 -6.91 -24.12
C MET A 494 -9.70 -6.00 -23.28
N SER A 495 -10.31 -5.10 -22.51
CA SER A 495 -9.58 -4.21 -21.61
C SER A 495 -8.97 -4.97 -20.43
N LEU A 496 -7.89 -4.43 -19.84
CA LEU A 496 -7.27 -5.01 -18.65
C LEU A 496 -8.25 -5.03 -17.47
N GLU A 497 -9.09 -4.00 -17.33
CA GLU A 497 -10.13 -3.91 -16.31
C GLU A 497 -11.13 -5.06 -16.44
N ASP A 498 -11.65 -5.30 -17.64
CA ASP A 498 -12.57 -6.41 -17.90
C ASP A 498 -11.92 -7.76 -17.63
N SER A 499 -10.67 -7.95 -18.08
CA SER A 499 -9.91 -9.18 -17.83
C SER A 499 -9.69 -9.43 -16.33
N ASN A 500 -9.44 -8.39 -15.54
CA ASN A 500 -9.27 -8.45 -14.10
C ASN A 500 -10.56 -8.79 -13.36
N ARG A 501 -11.72 -8.47 -13.95
CA ARG A 501 -13.02 -8.80 -13.38
C ARG A 501 -13.45 -10.24 -13.69
N ILE A 502 -13.35 -10.66 -14.95
CA ILE A 502 -13.90 -11.96 -15.37
C ILE A 502 -12.98 -13.16 -15.11
N ILE A 503 -11.66 -13.01 -15.26
CA ILE A 503 -10.72 -14.14 -15.13
C ILE A 503 -10.78 -14.78 -13.73
N PRO A 504 -10.74 -14.02 -12.61
CA PRO A 504 -10.81 -14.62 -11.28
C PRO A 504 -12.07 -15.43 -11.03
N LEU A 505 -13.24 -14.90 -11.44
CA LEU A 505 -14.53 -15.60 -11.33
C LEU A 505 -14.52 -16.90 -12.13
N PHE A 506 -14.10 -16.81 -13.39
CA PHE A 506 -14.18 -17.95 -14.30
C PHE A 506 -13.18 -19.06 -13.92
N TYR A 507 -11.98 -18.66 -13.49
CA TYR A 507 -10.97 -19.57 -12.96
C TYR A 507 -11.44 -20.26 -11.69
N LEU A 508 -11.97 -19.49 -10.72
CA LEU A 508 -12.44 -20.04 -9.45
C LEU A 508 -13.61 -21.00 -9.67
N PHE A 509 -14.63 -20.58 -10.42
CA PHE A 509 -15.77 -21.42 -10.76
C PHE A 509 -15.32 -22.76 -11.35
N SER A 510 -14.45 -22.70 -12.37
CA SER A 510 -14.00 -23.90 -13.08
C SER A 510 -13.18 -24.82 -12.19
N SER A 511 -12.38 -24.26 -11.29
CA SER A 511 -11.55 -25.03 -10.35
C SER A 511 -12.37 -25.71 -9.26
N LEU A 512 -13.26 -24.95 -8.61
CA LEU A 512 -14.12 -25.45 -7.54
C LEU A 512 -15.12 -26.48 -8.04
N PHE A 513 -15.75 -26.23 -9.19
CA PHE A 513 -16.70 -27.17 -9.76
C PHE A 513 -16.01 -28.45 -10.28
N SER A 514 -14.80 -28.33 -10.84
CA SER A 514 -13.99 -29.53 -11.14
C SER A 514 -13.73 -30.34 -9.88
N HIS A 515 -13.37 -29.69 -8.77
CA HIS A 515 -13.10 -30.38 -7.51
C HIS A 515 -14.35 -31.06 -6.94
N SER A 516 -15.50 -30.38 -6.95
CA SER A 516 -16.76 -30.96 -6.46
C SER A 516 -17.20 -32.17 -7.29
N LEU A 517 -16.95 -32.17 -8.62
CA LEU A 517 -17.28 -33.29 -9.51
C LEU A 517 -16.45 -34.56 -9.27
N ILE A 518 -15.30 -34.46 -8.58
CA ILE A 518 -14.50 -35.63 -8.18
C ILE A 518 -15.26 -36.46 -7.14
N SER A 519 -15.90 -35.79 -6.19
CA SER A 519 -16.66 -36.40 -5.09
C SER A 519 -18.10 -36.78 -5.44
N VAL A 520 -18.68 -36.21 -6.51
CA VAL A 520 -20.05 -36.52 -6.92
C VAL A 520 -20.10 -37.85 -7.69
N HIS A 521 -20.90 -38.79 -7.19
CA HIS A 521 -21.14 -40.07 -7.86
C HIS A 521 -22.11 -39.94 -9.04
N ASP A 522 -22.13 -40.93 -9.95
CA ASP A 522 -23.04 -40.89 -11.11
C ASP A 522 -24.53 -40.83 -10.68
N SER A 523 -24.90 -41.47 -9.57
CA SER A 523 -26.27 -41.44 -9.04
C SER A 523 -26.73 -40.02 -8.66
N GLU A 524 -25.85 -39.28 -7.99
CA GLU A 524 -26.09 -37.90 -7.56
C GLU A 524 -26.02 -36.92 -8.74
N PHE A 525 -25.10 -37.16 -9.68
CA PHE A 525 -24.94 -36.34 -10.88
C PHE A 525 -26.19 -36.36 -11.77
N PHE A 526 -26.77 -37.55 -11.98
CA PHE A 526 -27.98 -37.72 -12.80
C PHE A 526 -29.29 -37.53 -12.02
N GLY A 527 -29.23 -37.31 -10.71
CA GLY A 527 -30.39 -36.99 -9.88
C GLY A 527 -31.36 -38.16 -9.64
N TYR A 528 -30.83 -39.38 -9.43
CA TYR A 528 -31.70 -40.50 -9.03
C TYR A 528 -32.32 -40.19 -7.66
N PRO A 529 -33.65 -40.32 -7.48
CA PRO A 529 -34.25 -40.24 -6.16
C PRO A 529 -33.71 -41.40 -5.32
N MET A 530 -32.90 -41.10 -4.31
CA MET A 530 -32.64 -42.10 -3.27
C MET A 530 -33.93 -42.31 -2.50
N GLU A 531 -34.56 -43.47 -2.68
CA GLU A 531 -35.64 -43.92 -1.82
C GLU A 531 -35.13 -43.96 -0.37
N GLY A 532 -35.65 -43.09 0.51
CA GLY A 532 -35.54 -43.27 1.96
C GLY A 532 -34.83 -42.19 2.79
N HIS A 533 -34.31 -41.09 2.24
CA HIS A 533 -33.72 -40.01 3.07
C HIS A 533 -34.33 -38.64 2.74
N GLY A 534 -35.28 -38.20 3.60
CA GLY A 534 -35.96 -36.90 3.52
C GLY A 534 -35.06 -35.72 3.91
N SER A 535 -34.09 -35.38 3.06
CA SER A 535 -33.43 -34.06 3.08
C SER A 535 -32.96 -33.68 1.68
N ASN A 536 -33.71 -32.78 1.03
CA ASN A 536 -33.44 -32.23 -0.30
C ASN A 536 -32.24 -31.26 -0.28
N THR A 537 -31.03 -31.77 -0.07
CA THR A 537 -29.79 -31.02 -0.34
C THR A 537 -28.97 -31.77 -1.38
N SER A 538 -29.35 -31.61 -2.65
CA SER A 538 -28.55 -32.14 -3.75
C SER A 538 -27.15 -31.50 -3.70
N MET A 539 -26.11 -32.33 -3.58
CA MET A 539 -24.71 -31.91 -3.71
C MET A 539 -24.38 -31.37 -5.11
N MET A 540 -25.28 -31.59 -6.07
CA MET A 540 -25.14 -31.16 -7.46
C MET A 540 -25.65 -29.71 -7.65
N PRO A 541 -24.78 -28.75 -8.04
CA PRO A 541 -25.17 -27.35 -8.19
C PRO A 541 -25.98 -27.04 -9.46
N PHE A 542 -26.04 -27.92 -10.45
CA PHE A 542 -26.73 -27.64 -11.71
C PHE A 542 -27.56 -28.83 -12.17
N THR A 543 -28.73 -28.58 -12.71
CA THR A 543 -29.56 -29.57 -13.39
C THR A 543 -28.91 -30.00 -14.71
N LEU A 544 -29.35 -31.13 -15.27
CA LEU A 544 -28.81 -31.62 -16.55
C LEU A 544 -29.02 -30.62 -17.70
N SER A 545 -30.16 -29.92 -17.75
CA SER A 545 -30.44 -28.90 -18.78
C SER A 545 -29.52 -27.68 -18.65
N GLU A 546 -29.26 -27.23 -17.41
CA GLU A 546 -28.30 -26.17 -17.13
C GLU A 546 -26.88 -26.60 -17.52
N LEU A 547 -26.50 -27.85 -17.23
CA LEU A 547 -25.19 -28.40 -17.62
C LEU A 547 -24.98 -28.45 -19.13
N VAL A 548 -26.03 -28.75 -19.93
CA VAL A 548 -25.94 -28.66 -21.40
C VAL A 548 -25.59 -27.23 -21.80
N THR A 549 -26.31 -26.24 -21.29
CA THR A 549 -26.06 -24.83 -21.63
C THR A 549 -24.66 -24.38 -21.18
N LEU A 550 -24.29 -24.74 -19.95
CA LEU A 550 -23.01 -24.43 -19.33
C LEU A 550 -21.86 -25.05 -20.11
N SER A 551 -21.91 -26.35 -20.42
CA SER A 551 -20.84 -27.05 -21.13
C SER A 551 -20.63 -26.52 -22.55
N ARG A 552 -21.70 -26.11 -23.24
CA ARG A 552 -21.60 -25.40 -24.53
C ARG A 552 -20.82 -24.09 -24.38
N LEU A 553 -21.20 -23.27 -23.40
CA LEU A 553 -20.55 -21.99 -23.13
C LEU A 553 -19.08 -22.15 -22.73
N LEU A 554 -18.74 -23.17 -21.91
CA LEU A 554 -17.36 -23.48 -21.54
C LEU A 554 -16.53 -23.92 -22.75
N ARG A 555 -17.09 -24.78 -23.61
CA ARG A 555 -16.46 -25.24 -24.85
C ARG A 555 -16.15 -24.06 -25.77
N ASP A 556 -17.13 -23.19 -26.00
CA ASP A 556 -16.97 -22.04 -26.89
C ASP A 556 -15.98 -21.02 -26.30
N ALA A 557 -16.01 -20.81 -24.98
CA ALA A 557 -15.01 -20.01 -24.28
C ALA A 557 -13.59 -20.59 -24.43
N CYS A 558 -13.40 -21.91 -24.31
CA CYS A 558 -12.10 -22.56 -24.53
C CYS A 558 -11.52 -22.22 -25.92
N LEU A 559 -12.34 -22.30 -26.97
CA LEU A 559 -11.92 -21.99 -28.34
C LEU A 559 -11.52 -20.52 -28.52
N GLY A 560 -12.30 -19.62 -27.92
CA GLY A 560 -11.99 -18.20 -27.92
C GLY A 560 -10.74 -17.85 -27.11
N ILE A 561 -10.52 -18.49 -25.95
CA ILE A 561 -9.31 -18.31 -25.12
C ILE A 561 -8.06 -18.75 -25.86
N ILE A 562 -8.11 -19.80 -26.70
CA ILE A 562 -6.95 -20.16 -27.55
C ILE A 562 -6.53 -19.00 -28.45
N LYS A 563 -7.51 -18.29 -29.05
CA LYS A 563 -7.24 -17.10 -29.88
C LYS A 563 -6.67 -15.94 -29.05
N LEU A 564 -7.10 -15.77 -27.80
CA LEU A 564 -6.61 -14.74 -26.88
C LEU A 564 -5.20 -15.04 -26.33
N ALA A 565 -4.92 -16.30 -26.02
CA ALA A 565 -3.62 -16.77 -25.52
C ALA A 565 -2.56 -16.84 -26.63
N TYR A 566 -2.98 -17.03 -27.89
CA TYR A 566 -2.08 -17.14 -29.04
C TYR A 566 -2.53 -16.24 -30.20
N PRO A 567 -2.44 -14.91 -30.03
CA PRO A 567 -2.85 -13.95 -31.06
C PRO A 567 -2.01 -14.05 -32.34
N GLU A 568 -0.82 -14.65 -32.27
CA GLU A 568 0.08 -14.87 -33.41
C GLU A 568 -0.47 -15.82 -34.49
N THR A 569 -1.59 -16.51 -34.24
CA THR A 569 -2.29 -17.32 -35.23
C THR A 569 -3.09 -16.51 -36.25
N LYS A 570 -3.20 -15.18 -36.07
CA LYS A 570 -3.68 -14.23 -37.10
C LYS A 570 -2.48 -13.52 -37.74
N THR A 571 -1.92 -14.12 -38.79
CA THR A 571 -0.77 -13.59 -39.54
C THR A 571 -1.04 -12.27 -40.29
N GLU A 572 -2.31 -11.90 -40.51
CA GLU A 572 -2.66 -10.88 -41.51
C GLU A 572 -2.51 -9.42 -41.05
N HIS A 573 -2.45 -9.11 -39.74
CA HIS A 573 -2.47 -7.71 -39.27
C HIS A 573 -1.25 -7.29 -38.44
N ARG A 574 -0.34 -8.22 -38.10
CA ARG A 574 0.79 -7.95 -37.20
C ARG A 574 1.96 -7.27 -37.91
N GLU A 575 2.22 -7.59 -39.17
CA GLU A 575 3.34 -7.00 -39.91
C GLU A 575 3.12 -5.52 -40.19
N GLU A 576 1.91 -5.14 -40.61
CA GLU A 576 1.55 -3.74 -40.86
C GLU A 576 1.50 -2.91 -39.57
N TYR A 577 0.98 -3.47 -38.48
CA TYR A 577 0.90 -2.79 -37.18
C TYR A 577 2.29 -2.64 -36.54
N MET A 578 3.14 -3.68 -36.58
CA MET A 578 4.53 -3.57 -36.11
C MET A 578 5.38 -2.67 -37.03
N ALA A 579 5.13 -2.64 -38.33
CA ALA A 579 5.77 -1.71 -39.26
C ALA A 579 5.36 -0.26 -38.99
N ALA A 580 4.08 -0.01 -38.68
CA ALA A 580 3.59 1.31 -38.27
C ALA A 580 4.29 1.79 -36.97
N PHE A 581 4.41 0.95 -35.94
CA PHE A 581 5.13 1.33 -34.71
C PHE A 581 6.63 1.58 -34.91
N ARG A 582 7.28 0.81 -35.81
CA ARG A 582 8.67 1.07 -36.20
C ARG A 582 8.82 2.39 -36.98
N SER A 583 7.82 2.76 -37.79
CA SER A 583 7.85 4.00 -38.57
C SER A 583 7.78 5.28 -37.73
N VAL A 584 7.28 5.21 -36.49
CA VAL A 584 7.21 6.36 -35.54
C VAL A 584 8.39 6.36 -34.54
N GLY A 585 9.38 5.48 -34.70
CA GLY A 585 10.61 5.49 -33.88
C GLY A 585 10.42 5.05 -32.42
N VAL A 586 9.31 4.39 -32.07
CA VAL A 586 9.05 3.90 -30.72
C VAL A 586 9.88 2.64 -30.49
N LYS A 587 10.97 2.74 -29.73
CA LYS A 587 11.68 1.56 -29.18
C LYS A 587 10.66 0.75 -28.38
N THR A 588 10.46 -0.52 -28.73
CA THR A 588 9.54 -1.43 -28.03
C THR A 588 9.84 -1.40 -26.54
N ASN A 589 8.98 -0.73 -25.77
CA ASN A 589 9.14 -0.55 -24.34
C ASN A 589 9.04 -1.94 -23.69
N THR A 590 10.11 -2.42 -23.05
CA THR A 590 10.20 -3.75 -22.40
C THR A 590 9.03 -4.01 -21.46
N GLU A 591 8.47 -2.97 -20.86
CA GLU A 591 7.28 -2.98 -20.02
C GLU A 591 6.01 -3.45 -20.77
N VAL A 592 5.84 -3.06 -22.04
CA VAL A 592 4.67 -3.45 -22.85
C VAL A 592 4.75 -4.95 -23.17
N GLN A 593 5.95 -5.46 -23.47
CA GLN A 593 6.16 -6.88 -23.74
C GLN A 593 5.90 -7.73 -22.48
N GLN A 594 6.35 -7.27 -21.30
CA GLN A 594 6.07 -7.93 -20.03
C GLN A 594 4.57 -7.99 -19.72
N ARG A 595 3.82 -6.92 -20.00
CA ARG A 595 2.36 -6.90 -19.83
C ARG A 595 1.65 -7.90 -20.73
N ILE A 596 2.03 -7.96 -22.00
CA ILE A 596 1.46 -8.92 -22.97
C ILE A 596 1.74 -10.36 -22.52
N GLN A 597 2.97 -10.65 -22.07
CA GLN A 597 3.34 -11.99 -21.57
C GLN A 597 2.59 -12.36 -20.29
N ALA A 598 2.41 -11.41 -19.36
CA ALA A 598 1.65 -11.64 -18.13
C ALA A 598 0.17 -11.93 -18.43
N GLU A 599 -0.43 -11.20 -19.36
CA GLU A 599 -1.80 -11.42 -19.80
C GLU A 599 -1.96 -12.77 -20.51
N GLN A 600 -1.03 -13.11 -21.41
CA GLN A 600 -0.99 -14.41 -22.06
C GLN A 600 -0.93 -15.55 -21.04
N LYS A 601 -0.08 -15.44 -20.02
CA LYS A 601 0.04 -16.45 -18.96
C LYS A 601 -1.29 -16.66 -18.23
N ARG A 602 -2.05 -15.59 -17.95
CA ARG A 602 -3.37 -15.67 -17.31
C ARG A 602 -4.39 -16.40 -18.18
N TRP A 603 -4.43 -16.10 -19.48
CA TRP A 603 -5.31 -16.80 -20.43
C TRP A 603 -4.97 -18.29 -20.56
N VAL A 604 -3.67 -18.63 -20.61
CA VAL A 604 -3.21 -20.03 -20.63
C VAL A 604 -3.60 -20.78 -19.35
N GLN A 605 -3.48 -20.14 -18.18
CA GLN A 605 -3.91 -20.73 -16.90
C GLN A 605 -5.43 -20.97 -16.89
N LEU A 606 -6.21 -19.98 -17.32
CA LEU A 606 -7.67 -20.12 -17.41
C LEU A 606 -8.08 -21.24 -18.37
N PHE A 607 -7.44 -21.33 -19.54
CA PHE A 607 -7.67 -22.38 -20.52
C PHE A 607 -7.48 -23.78 -19.93
N LYS A 608 -6.41 -23.99 -19.16
CA LYS A 608 -6.11 -25.29 -18.53
C LYS A 608 -7.24 -25.73 -17.59
N VAL A 609 -7.72 -24.82 -16.75
CA VAL A 609 -8.76 -25.13 -15.77
C VAL A 609 -10.12 -25.37 -16.43
N ILE A 610 -10.54 -24.52 -17.38
CA ILE A 610 -11.81 -24.71 -18.09
C ILE A 610 -11.77 -26.01 -18.90
N THR A 611 -10.65 -26.29 -19.58
CA THR A 611 -10.49 -27.54 -20.35
C THR A 611 -10.60 -28.77 -19.46
N ASN A 612 -10.07 -28.72 -18.22
CA ASN A 612 -10.23 -29.80 -17.27
C ASN A 612 -11.71 -30.03 -16.92
N LEU A 613 -12.43 -28.95 -16.60
CA LEU A 613 -13.87 -29.04 -16.30
C LEU A 613 -14.66 -29.61 -17.49
N VAL A 614 -14.41 -29.10 -18.71
CA VAL A 614 -15.04 -29.60 -19.94
C VAL A 614 -14.77 -31.09 -20.14
N LYS A 615 -13.53 -31.56 -19.93
CA LYS A 615 -13.17 -32.98 -20.00
C LYS A 615 -13.96 -33.81 -18.99
N MET A 616 -14.09 -33.35 -17.75
CA MET A 616 -14.84 -34.05 -16.70
C MET A 616 -16.33 -34.17 -17.04
N VAL A 617 -16.95 -33.09 -17.52
CA VAL A 617 -18.37 -33.10 -17.94
C VAL A 617 -18.56 -34.01 -19.16
N LYS A 618 -17.68 -33.92 -20.16
CA LYS A 618 -17.69 -34.81 -21.33
C LYS A 618 -17.53 -36.27 -20.96
N ALA A 619 -16.68 -36.60 -19.98
CA ALA A 619 -16.51 -37.97 -19.51
C ALA A 619 -17.77 -38.54 -18.81
N ARG A 620 -18.62 -37.69 -18.22
CA ARG A 620 -19.94 -38.09 -17.70
C ARG A 620 -20.93 -38.29 -18.84
N ASP A 621 -20.92 -37.41 -19.85
CA ASP A 621 -21.79 -37.51 -21.03
C ASP A 621 -21.48 -38.76 -21.89
N ILE A 622 -20.20 -39.14 -22.02
CA ILE A 622 -19.80 -40.38 -22.70
C ILE A 622 -20.33 -41.62 -21.96
N ARG A 623 -20.35 -41.61 -20.62
CA ARG A 623 -20.87 -42.72 -19.82
C ARG A 623 -22.39 -42.86 -19.94
N ARG A 624 -23.10 -41.72 -19.91
CA ARG A 624 -24.53 -41.65 -20.13
C ARG A 624 -24.87 -40.34 -20.84
N PRO A 625 -25.31 -40.40 -22.11
CA PRO A 625 -25.54 -39.20 -22.91
C PRO A 625 -26.70 -38.39 -22.33
N PHE A 626 -26.45 -37.11 -22.10
CA PHE A 626 -27.44 -36.10 -21.72
C PHE A 626 -27.35 -34.84 -22.59
N CYS A 627 -26.28 -34.68 -23.36
CA CYS A 627 -26.11 -33.61 -24.34
C CYS A 627 -26.72 -33.97 -25.72
N PRO A 628 -27.20 -32.99 -26.50
CA PRO A 628 -27.64 -33.21 -27.87
C PRO A 628 -26.54 -33.74 -28.81
N ALA A 629 -26.93 -34.33 -29.93
CA ALA A 629 -25.99 -34.73 -30.98
C ALA A 629 -25.18 -33.53 -31.50
N GLY A 630 -23.88 -33.71 -31.73
CA GLY A 630 -22.98 -32.65 -32.18
C GLY A 630 -22.54 -31.65 -31.10
N HIS A 631 -23.01 -31.79 -29.85
CA HIS A 631 -22.73 -30.85 -28.75
C HIS A 631 -21.25 -30.63 -28.43
N TRP A 632 -20.38 -31.59 -28.69
CA TRP A 632 -18.93 -31.45 -28.43
C TRP A 632 -18.12 -31.01 -29.66
N LEU A 633 -18.77 -30.82 -30.80
CA LEU A 633 -18.17 -30.37 -32.05
C LEU A 633 -18.46 -28.88 -32.23
N ALA A 634 -17.45 -28.09 -32.55
CA ALA A 634 -17.63 -26.68 -32.89
C ALA A 634 -17.71 -26.51 -34.40
N GLU A 635 -18.83 -25.98 -34.89
CA GLU A 635 -19.06 -25.74 -36.32
C GLU A 635 -18.05 -24.73 -36.92
N GLU A 636 -17.54 -23.83 -36.08
CA GLU A 636 -16.62 -22.75 -36.49
C GLU A 636 -15.15 -23.18 -36.62
N VAL A 637 -14.78 -24.41 -36.20
CA VAL A 637 -13.38 -24.89 -36.22
C VAL A 637 -13.24 -26.05 -37.20
N ASN A 638 -12.92 -25.71 -38.45
CA ASN A 638 -12.48 -26.69 -39.43
C ASN A 638 -11.04 -27.12 -39.14
N ILE A 639 -10.86 -28.21 -38.39
CA ILE A 639 -9.56 -28.88 -38.27
C ILE A 639 -9.29 -29.53 -39.63
N ARG A 640 -8.63 -28.80 -40.54
CA ARG A 640 -8.10 -29.42 -41.77
C ARG A 640 -7.02 -30.41 -41.35
N ALA A 641 -7.29 -31.70 -41.53
CA ALA A 641 -6.35 -32.79 -41.24
C ALA A 641 -4.99 -32.61 -41.96
N ASP A 642 -4.97 -31.84 -43.05
CA ASP A 642 -3.79 -31.62 -43.90
C ASP A 642 -2.70 -30.71 -43.28
N LYS A 643 -2.92 -30.16 -42.08
CA LYS A 643 -1.92 -29.35 -41.35
C LYS A 643 -1.59 -29.89 -39.96
N VAL A 644 -1.49 -31.21 -39.80
CA VAL A 644 -0.66 -31.79 -38.72
C VAL A 644 0.80 -31.59 -39.09
N THR A 645 1.27 -30.34 -39.05
CA THR A 645 2.71 -30.10 -38.91
C THR A 645 2.97 -30.30 -37.43
N ALA A 646 3.62 -31.40 -37.08
CA ALA A 646 4.14 -31.62 -35.74
C ALA A 646 4.81 -30.31 -35.26
N PRO A 647 4.50 -29.80 -34.06
CA PRO A 647 5.24 -28.67 -33.51
C PRO A 647 6.71 -29.12 -33.47
N ARG A 648 7.56 -28.50 -34.30
CA ARG A 648 9.01 -28.68 -34.18
C ARG A 648 9.38 -28.24 -32.77
N VAL A 649 9.62 -29.21 -31.91
CA VAL A 649 10.42 -29.05 -30.70
C VAL A 649 11.75 -28.46 -31.19
N MET A 650 12.02 -27.20 -30.85
CA MET A 650 13.37 -26.64 -30.96
C MET A 650 14.25 -27.36 -29.93
N ASN A 651 14.70 -28.55 -30.27
CA ASN A 651 15.92 -29.11 -29.70
C ASN A 651 17.01 -28.85 -30.74
N GLY A 652 17.82 -27.82 -30.46
CA GLY A 652 19.05 -27.59 -31.19
C GLY A 652 20.05 -28.68 -30.83
N GLN A 653 20.15 -29.71 -31.65
CA GLN A 653 21.34 -30.53 -31.79
C GLN A 653 21.36 -31.08 -33.21
N ARG A 654 22.32 -30.60 -34.01
CA ARG A 654 22.70 -31.22 -35.28
C ARG A 654 23.21 -32.61 -34.96
N ILE A 655 22.62 -33.63 -35.58
CA ILE A 655 23.25 -34.94 -35.70
C ILE A 655 23.24 -35.30 -37.18
N ASP A 656 24.44 -35.55 -37.67
CA ASP A 656 24.76 -35.86 -39.06
C ASP A 656 24.09 -37.13 -39.57
N HIS A 657 23.79 -37.11 -40.87
CA HIS A 657 23.30 -38.25 -41.63
C HIS A 657 24.33 -39.38 -41.73
N SER A 658 23.91 -40.62 -41.48
CA SER A 658 24.33 -41.78 -42.29
C SER A 658 23.43 -43.02 -42.09
N GLY A 659 22.84 -43.48 -43.20
CA GLY A 659 22.67 -44.92 -43.51
C GLY A 659 21.46 -45.69 -42.95
N PRO A 660 20.98 -46.74 -43.64
CA PRO A 660 19.56 -47.05 -43.81
C PRO A 660 19.12 -48.39 -43.17
N TYR A 661 17.80 -48.65 -43.11
CA TYR A 661 17.10 -49.90 -43.53
C TYR A 661 15.73 -50.10 -42.83
N PHE A 662 14.80 -50.70 -43.60
CA PHE A 662 13.54 -51.38 -43.25
C PHE A 662 12.18 -50.63 -43.16
N SER A 663 11.60 -50.47 -44.36
CA SER A 663 10.26 -50.88 -44.83
C SER A 663 9.24 -51.54 -43.85
N SER A 664 8.01 -50.99 -43.90
CA SER A 664 6.69 -51.65 -43.96
C SER A 664 6.21 -52.54 -42.80
N LYS A 665 5.12 -52.11 -42.13
CA LYS A 665 3.79 -52.74 -42.29
C LYS A 665 2.70 -51.98 -41.52
N MET A 666 1.64 -51.62 -42.25
CA MET A 666 0.27 -51.43 -41.75
C MET A 666 -0.28 -52.75 -41.22
N GLU A 667 -1.12 -52.72 -40.18
CA GLU A 667 -2.45 -53.34 -40.19
C GLU A 667 -3.24 -53.07 -38.89
N THR A 668 -4.51 -52.70 -39.12
CA THR A 668 -5.71 -52.70 -38.25
C THR A 668 -5.80 -51.77 -37.04
#